data_AF-A0A937A125-F1
#
_entry.id   AF-A0A937A125-F1
#
_cell.length_a   1.000
_cell.length_b   1.000
_cell.length_c   1.000
_cell.angle_alpha   90.00
_cell.angle_beta   90.00
_cell.angle_gamma   90.00
#
_symmetry.space_group_name_H-M   'P 1'
#
loop_
_entity.id
_entity.type
_entity.pdbx_description
1 polymer ?
#
loop_
_entity_poly.entity_id
_entity_poly.type
_entity_poly.pdbx_seq_one_letter_code
_entity_poly.pdbx_strand_id
1 'polypeptide(L)'
;MRNNRIGYVFGLAFFSIACWVLYVRIVFDDFFKSVFDQNVLTWLIHKTVNAFTLTEFKLKFVTLFAVACAFYFYKGYTEKKGNLVRQYWICGISLLFVLYPFENLRALPLPLGLAFCGLSLPLLLFSALQIKKILYSRKIDQDQFNLKNQSFMQEKELVETDTSLNFEHEFYFDGKKHTGAINLVEIFRSVWVYGVMGSGKSFSFFFPGIYQLMKKDFSLAIYDFKFPQVSTATYNFYKHLQPNTSFYQICLTDMRYSHRCNPIEPKYIPTSTEIQNVTSTILKNLSDQDKENPFFAGSAESILSALIAISKKMQYKYDVPVCSIPHVIVLASVKIKYLIPILLANKDTLVQITSLRDAFDGGAAEEQLTGQTSTLQQKLKDLFNKDFFYIASGKSDFSLDLNDPYDKKILTLGGDEDKADVIAPYTSLYFEIISKRVNRDGRHKFMMVIDEFAQMYFKGCHKYIETGRERKCGLFALMQGVTQLYKKYPQREAEALIDIQGTVITGQAGQKTAELVSRKMGKTNQKRSSITETSENISVNHSFYESDLVPPSRIANFSPGDFAGVVADRFQNKIEQKRFLGQVLEHTESTSISKKHKLPQIYSFDSPKTQSVYEEHWNEMIHIDFFETYKTAILANSFDSLTEDARFYMKYLQLDGDFFTSEHRHIRNKMNPELHEKLRSDDPDYKTFNLDMYLSEFFSARLKKIILDNEKDMFLDKHLDSIYKEVEDWVIKEYQNVTGKYPEDDLFTLDNLKEQDKDHIYF
;
A
#
# COMPACT_ATOMS: atom_id res chain seq x y z
N MET A 1 -30.03 -43.77 7.26
CA MET A 1 -31.41 -44.16 7.61
C MET A 1 -32.28 -44.00 6.37
N ARG A 2 -32.93 -45.09 5.90
CA ARG A 2 -33.79 -45.11 4.71
C ARG A 2 -34.99 -44.18 4.93
N ASN A 3 -35.23 -43.25 4.01
CA ASN A 3 -36.14 -42.13 4.21
C ASN A 3 -37.60 -42.53 3.87
N ASN A 4 -38.25 -43.35 4.73
CA ASN A 4 -39.69 -43.71 4.60
C ASN A 4 -40.65 -42.50 4.72
N ARG A 5 -40.14 -41.27 4.79
CA ARG A 5 -40.90 -40.02 5.02
C ARG A 5 -41.84 -39.63 3.89
N ILE A 6 -41.50 -39.98 2.65
CA ILE A 6 -42.36 -39.71 1.49
C ILE A 6 -43.65 -40.54 1.59
N GLY A 7 -43.57 -41.79 2.04
CA GLY A 7 -44.74 -42.65 2.29
C GLY A 7 -45.69 -42.07 3.33
N TYR A 8 -45.16 -41.50 4.42
CA TYR A 8 -45.99 -40.80 5.41
C TYR A 8 -46.69 -39.55 4.85
N VAL A 9 -46.02 -38.78 4.00
CA VAL A 9 -46.63 -37.60 3.35
C VAL A 9 -47.77 -38.02 2.41
N PHE A 10 -47.57 -39.06 1.59
CA PHE A 10 -48.64 -39.59 0.75
C PHE A 10 -49.80 -40.16 1.57
N GLY A 11 -49.52 -40.88 2.66
CA GLY A 11 -50.54 -41.38 3.59
C GLY A 11 -51.34 -40.27 4.25
N LEU A 12 -50.68 -39.21 4.72
CA LEU A 12 -51.34 -38.04 5.31
C LEU A 12 -52.15 -37.23 4.29
N ALA A 13 -51.64 -37.08 3.07
CA ALA A 13 -52.39 -36.44 1.98
C ALA A 13 -53.65 -37.24 1.65
N PHE A 14 -53.52 -38.57 1.50
CA PHE A 14 -54.66 -39.46 1.25
C PHE A 14 -55.70 -39.38 2.39
N PHE A 15 -55.24 -39.42 3.64
CA PHE A 15 -56.10 -39.29 4.81
C PHE A 15 -56.84 -37.95 4.85
N SER A 16 -56.15 -36.85 4.54
CA SER A 16 -56.79 -35.51 4.47
C SER A 16 -57.86 -35.44 3.39
N ILE A 17 -57.64 -36.07 2.22
CA ILE A 17 -58.61 -36.15 1.13
C ILE A 17 -59.81 -36.99 1.57
N ALA A 18 -59.60 -38.13 2.23
CA ALA A 18 -60.68 -38.97 2.74
C ALA A 18 -61.58 -38.22 3.76
N CYS A 19 -60.97 -37.52 4.72
CA CYS A 19 -61.72 -36.68 5.68
C CYS A 19 -62.50 -35.55 4.99
N TRP A 20 -61.93 -34.96 3.94
CA TRP A 20 -62.58 -33.91 3.18
C TRP A 20 -63.76 -34.41 2.35
N VAL A 21 -63.65 -35.59 1.74
CA VAL A 21 -64.77 -36.24 1.05
C VAL A 21 -65.94 -36.51 2.00
N LEU A 22 -65.64 -36.96 3.23
CA LEU A 22 -66.67 -37.13 4.27
C LEU A 22 -67.31 -35.78 4.66
N TYR A 23 -66.51 -34.71 4.76
CA TYR A 23 -67.03 -33.37 4.99
C TYR A 23 -67.95 -32.90 3.86
N VAL A 24 -67.53 -33.00 2.60
CA VAL A 24 -68.35 -32.60 1.43
C VAL A 24 -69.67 -33.37 1.38
N ARG A 25 -69.65 -34.66 1.71
CA ARG A 25 -70.89 -35.44 1.86
C ARG A 25 -71.78 -34.79 2.91
N ILE A 26 -71.29 -34.56 4.14
CA ILE A 26 -72.09 -33.97 5.23
C ILE A 26 -72.67 -32.62 4.80
N VAL A 27 -71.90 -31.82 4.03
CA VAL A 27 -72.36 -30.51 3.59
C VAL A 27 -73.53 -30.57 2.61
N PHE A 28 -73.49 -31.51 1.66
CA PHE A 28 -74.50 -31.66 0.60
C PHE A 28 -75.37 -32.91 0.80
N ASP A 29 -75.67 -33.26 2.05
CA ASP A 29 -76.38 -34.50 2.42
C ASP A 29 -77.70 -34.67 1.66
N ASP A 30 -78.49 -33.61 1.54
CA ASP A 30 -79.80 -33.64 0.85
C ASP A 30 -79.67 -34.02 -0.62
N PHE A 31 -78.62 -33.54 -1.30
CA PHE A 31 -78.33 -33.88 -2.68
C PHE A 31 -77.83 -35.32 -2.83
N PHE A 32 -76.92 -35.76 -1.96
CA PHE A 32 -76.43 -37.13 -2.01
C PHE A 32 -77.54 -38.14 -1.71
N LYS A 33 -78.49 -37.80 -0.83
CA LYS A 33 -79.71 -38.59 -0.58
C LYS A 33 -80.66 -38.63 -1.78
N SER A 34 -80.76 -37.55 -2.57
CA SER A 34 -81.66 -37.52 -3.74
C SER A 34 -81.10 -38.22 -4.97
N VAL A 35 -79.77 -38.34 -5.10
CA VAL A 35 -79.10 -38.91 -6.29
C VAL A 35 -78.68 -40.36 -6.10
N PHE A 36 -78.29 -40.76 -4.88
CA PHE A 36 -77.83 -42.12 -4.59
C PHE A 36 -78.88 -42.87 -3.78
N ASP A 37 -79.79 -43.55 -4.48
CA ASP A 37 -80.68 -44.52 -3.85
C ASP A 37 -79.86 -45.68 -3.25
N GLN A 38 -80.36 -46.27 -2.16
CA GLN A 38 -79.66 -47.09 -1.16
C GLN A 38 -78.48 -47.98 -1.65
N ASN A 39 -77.28 -47.39 -1.77
CA ASN A 39 -76.04 -48.14 -1.97
C ASN A 39 -75.35 -48.48 -0.65
N VAL A 40 -74.70 -49.65 -0.60
CA VAL A 40 -73.90 -50.16 0.54
C VAL A 40 -72.88 -49.13 1.04
N LEU A 41 -72.32 -48.35 0.11
CA LEU A 41 -71.35 -47.28 0.41
C LEU A 41 -71.98 -46.14 1.21
N THR A 42 -73.21 -45.71 0.86
CA THR A 42 -73.95 -44.66 1.56
C THR A 42 -74.30 -45.09 2.98
N TRP A 43 -74.68 -46.37 3.16
CA TRP A 43 -74.91 -46.98 4.48
C TRP A 43 -73.63 -47.06 5.32
N LEU A 44 -72.51 -47.50 4.74
CA LEU A 44 -71.21 -47.58 5.43
C LEU A 44 -70.73 -46.20 5.88
N ILE A 45 -70.86 -45.17 5.04
CA ILE A 45 -70.50 -43.80 5.35
C ILE A 45 -71.43 -43.22 6.43
N HIS A 46 -72.73 -43.50 6.35
CA HIS A 46 -73.68 -43.05 7.38
C HIS A 46 -73.39 -43.71 8.74
N LYS A 47 -73.02 -44.99 8.74
CA LYS A 47 -72.65 -45.74 9.94
C LYS A 47 -71.35 -45.20 10.55
N THR A 48 -70.34 -44.87 9.74
CA THR A 48 -69.06 -44.33 10.25
C THR A 48 -69.20 -42.89 10.77
N VAL A 49 -69.94 -42.02 10.09
CA VAL A 49 -70.19 -40.64 10.55
C VAL A 49 -70.92 -40.65 11.91
N ASN A 50 -71.94 -41.51 12.06
CA ASN A 50 -72.70 -41.62 13.31
C ASN A 50 -71.95 -42.36 14.42
N ALA A 51 -71.20 -43.42 14.11
CA ALA A 51 -70.44 -44.19 15.12
C ALA A 51 -69.34 -43.37 15.81
N PHE A 52 -68.76 -42.38 15.11
CA PHE A 52 -67.66 -41.57 15.61
C PHE A 52 -68.06 -40.16 16.06
N THR A 53 -69.35 -39.79 16.06
CA THR A 53 -69.83 -38.42 16.38
C THR A 53 -69.05 -37.33 15.62
N LEU A 54 -68.82 -37.56 14.32
CA LEU A 54 -68.01 -36.68 13.49
C LEU A 54 -68.81 -35.42 13.15
N THR A 55 -68.44 -34.31 13.77
CA THR A 55 -68.96 -32.99 13.41
C THR A 55 -68.14 -32.39 12.28
N GLU A 56 -68.72 -31.44 11.54
CA GLU A 56 -68.00 -30.63 10.55
C GLU A 56 -66.67 -30.12 11.11
N PHE A 57 -66.71 -29.55 12.33
CA PHE A 57 -65.55 -28.94 12.94
C PHE A 57 -64.42 -29.95 13.15
N LYS A 58 -64.76 -31.16 13.62
CA LYS A 58 -63.79 -32.25 13.79
C LYS A 58 -63.18 -32.66 12.45
N LEU A 59 -63.96 -32.75 11.37
CA LEU A 59 -63.47 -33.13 10.05
C LEU A 59 -62.58 -32.06 9.41
N LYS A 60 -62.96 -30.78 9.50
CA LYS A 60 -62.11 -29.65 9.07
C LYS A 60 -60.80 -29.63 9.85
N PHE A 61 -60.87 -29.79 11.17
CA PHE A 61 -59.69 -29.81 12.04
C PHE A 61 -58.74 -30.96 11.67
N VAL A 62 -59.24 -32.19 11.54
CA VAL A 62 -58.43 -33.36 11.19
C VAL A 62 -57.81 -33.23 9.80
N THR A 63 -58.57 -32.68 8.83
CA THR A 63 -58.08 -32.41 7.47
C THR A 63 -56.93 -31.41 7.49
N LEU A 64 -57.11 -30.26 8.15
CA LEU A 64 -56.06 -29.23 8.27
C LEU A 64 -54.85 -29.74 9.05
N PHE A 65 -55.06 -30.52 10.11
CA PHE A 65 -54.00 -31.13 10.89
C PHE A 65 -53.16 -32.11 10.05
N ALA A 66 -53.81 -32.94 9.21
CA ALA A 66 -53.13 -33.85 8.30
C ALA A 66 -52.33 -33.08 7.22
N VAL A 67 -52.87 -31.98 6.68
CA VAL A 67 -52.14 -31.09 5.76
C VAL A 67 -50.93 -30.44 6.44
N ALA A 68 -51.08 -29.97 7.69
CA ALA A 68 -49.99 -29.39 8.46
C ALA A 68 -48.88 -30.43 8.77
N CYS A 69 -49.26 -31.66 9.10
CA CYS A 69 -48.32 -32.76 9.27
C CYS A 69 -47.60 -33.10 7.96
N ALA A 70 -48.33 -33.18 6.84
CA ALA A 70 -47.74 -33.40 5.51
C ALA A 70 -46.75 -32.29 5.16
N PHE A 71 -47.09 -31.03 5.41
CA PHE A 71 -46.20 -29.87 5.26
C PHE A 71 -44.95 -29.97 6.13
N TYR A 72 -45.08 -30.42 7.39
CA TYR A 72 -43.95 -30.57 8.29
C TYR A 72 -42.97 -31.63 7.80
N PHE A 73 -43.48 -32.81 7.40
CA PHE A 73 -42.69 -33.96 6.98
C PHE A 73 -42.14 -33.88 5.56
N TYR A 74 -42.74 -33.08 4.69
CA TYR A 74 -42.29 -32.95 3.30
C TYR A 74 -40.91 -32.29 3.18
N LYS A 75 -40.01 -32.90 2.40
CA LYS A 75 -38.64 -32.44 2.14
C LYS A 75 -38.27 -32.67 0.68
N GLY A 76 -38.86 -31.90 -0.23
CA GLY A 76 -38.52 -31.93 -1.66
C GLY A 76 -37.51 -30.85 -2.05
N TYR A 77 -36.68 -31.12 -3.05
CA TYR A 77 -35.71 -30.18 -3.63
C TYR A 77 -36.12 -29.76 -5.06
N THR A 78 -35.81 -28.53 -5.45
CA THR A 78 -35.98 -28.01 -6.82
C THR A 78 -34.94 -26.95 -7.12
N GLU A 79 -34.31 -27.02 -8.30
CA GLU A 79 -33.38 -25.99 -8.79
C GLU A 79 -34.11 -24.73 -9.28
N LYS A 80 -35.36 -24.86 -9.76
CA LYS A 80 -36.13 -23.70 -10.24
C LYS A 80 -36.56 -22.80 -9.08
N LYS A 81 -36.22 -21.50 -9.15
CA LYS A 81 -36.68 -20.46 -8.20
C LYS A 81 -38.19 -20.26 -8.32
N GLY A 82 -38.97 -21.00 -7.53
CA GLY A 82 -40.42 -20.81 -7.43
C GLY A 82 -40.80 -19.47 -6.79
N ASN A 83 -41.91 -18.87 -7.24
CA ASN A 83 -42.44 -17.64 -6.64
C ASN A 83 -43.15 -17.95 -5.31
N LEU A 84 -42.47 -17.68 -4.20
CA LEU A 84 -42.96 -17.95 -2.84
C LEU A 84 -44.23 -17.13 -2.52
N VAL A 85 -44.30 -15.87 -2.98
CA VAL A 85 -45.44 -14.97 -2.77
C VAL A 85 -46.69 -15.53 -3.44
N ARG A 86 -46.57 -15.98 -4.70
CA ARG A 86 -47.67 -16.64 -5.42
C ARG A 86 -48.21 -17.86 -4.66
N GLN A 87 -47.32 -18.69 -4.11
CA GLN A 87 -47.74 -19.89 -3.39
C GLN A 87 -48.40 -19.56 -2.04
N TYR A 88 -47.94 -18.53 -1.33
CA TYR A 88 -48.62 -18.04 -0.12
C TYR A 88 -50.02 -17.52 -0.40
N TRP A 89 -50.21 -16.78 -1.50
CA TRP A 89 -51.55 -16.33 -1.91
C TRP A 89 -52.48 -17.51 -2.22
N ILE A 90 -52.02 -18.49 -3.00
CA ILE A 90 -52.81 -19.69 -3.31
C ILE A 90 -53.15 -20.45 -2.00
N CYS A 91 -52.17 -20.66 -1.13
CA CYS A 91 -52.36 -21.34 0.14
C CYS A 91 -53.35 -20.59 1.06
N GLY A 92 -53.23 -19.27 1.18
CA GLY A 92 -54.11 -18.44 1.99
C GLY A 92 -55.55 -18.43 1.45
N ILE A 93 -55.74 -18.26 0.15
CA ILE A 93 -57.05 -18.29 -0.49
C ILE A 93 -57.69 -19.67 -0.33
N SER A 94 -56.94 -20.75 -0.58
CA SER A 94 -57.43 -22.12 -0.38
C SER A 94 -57.77 -22.43 1.08
N LEU A 95 -57.01 -21.90 2.03
CA LEU A 95 -57.28 -22.05 3.47
C LEU A 95 -58.57 -21.32 3.86
N LEU A 96 -58.80 -20.11 3.36
CA LEU A 96 -60.05 -19.38 3.57
C LEU A 96 -61.25 -20.16 3.02
N PHE A 97 -61.10 -20.80 1.86
CA PHE A 97 -62.14 -21.66 1.30
C PHE A 97 -62.38 -22.93 2.13
N VAL A 98 -61.33 -23.56 2.66
CA VAL A 98 -61.48 -24.72 3.56
C VAL A 98 -62.15 -24.33 4.88
N LEU A 99 -61.91 -23.12 5.40
CA LEU A 99 -62.50 -22.60 6.63
C LEU A 99 -63.87 -21.96 6.44
N TYR A 100 -64.35 -21.82 5.20
CA TYR A 100 -65.60 -21.12 4.91
C TYR A 100 -66.78 -21.75 5.66
N PRO A 101 -67.68 -20.95 6.28
CA PRO A 101 -68.77 -21.48 7.10
C PRO A 101 -69.68 -22.42 6.34
N PHE A 102 -70.01 -23.56 6.94
CA PHE A 102 -70.85 -24.58 6.33
C PHE A 102 -72.24 -24.10 5.96
N GLU A 103 -72.90 -23.31 6.81
CA GLU A 103 -74.25 -22.80 6.53
C GLU A 103 -74.29 -22.01 5.21
N ASN A 104 -73.25 -21.21 4.96
CA ASN A 104 -73.12 -20.43 3.74
C ASN A 104 -72.74 -21.29 2.53
N LEU A 105 -72.00 -22.39 2.73
CA LEU A 105 -71.64 -23.36 1.69
C LEU A 105 -72.87 -24.14 1.19
N ARG A 106 -73.78 -24.48 2.10
CA ARG A 106 -75.05 -25.16 1.78
C ARG A 106 -76.02 -24.25 1.02
N ALA A 107 -75.92 -22.94 1.23
CA ALA A 107 -76.73 -21.94 0.53
C ALA A 107 -76.28 -21.66 -0.92
N LEU A 108 -75.09 -22.13 -1.33
CA LEU A 108 -74.61 -21.97 -2.71
C LEU A 108 -75.33 -22.93 -3.67
N PRO A 109 -75.48 -22.55 -4.96
CA PRO A 109 -75.93 -23.48 -5.99
C PRO A 109 -75.00 -24.71 -6.01
N LEU A 110 -75.60 -25.90 -6.03
CA LEU A 110 -74.88 -27.18 -5.93
C LEU A 110 -73.62 -27.31 -6.82
N PRO A 111 -73.64 -26.99 -8.14
CA PRO A 111 -72.44 -27.11 -8.96
C PRO A 111 -71.31 -26.17 -8.51
N LEU A 112 -71.64 -24.98 -8.02
CA LEU A 112 -70.69 -24.03 -7.46
C LEU A 112 -70.13 -24.53 -6.12
N GLY A 113 -70.98 -25.05 -5.24
CA GLY A 113 -70.58 -25.61 -3.95
C GLY A 113 -69.66 -26.84 -4.07
N LEU A 114 -69.96 -27.75 -5.00
CA LEU A 114 -69.12 -28.92 -5.29
C LEU A 114 -67.79 -28.53 -5.93
N ALA A 115 -67.78 -27.57 -6.88
CA ALA A 115 -66.53 -27.07 -7.47
C ALA A 115 -65.65 -26.37 -6.43
N PHE A 116 -66.25 -25.58 -5.55
CA PHE A 116 -65.57 -24.89 -4.45
C PHE A 116 -64.89 -25.86 -3.48
N CYS A 117 -65.62 -26.90 -3.05
CA CYS A 117 -65.06 -27.97 -2.22
C CYS A 117 -64.04 -28.84 -2.96
N GLY A 118 -64.25 -29.12 -4.24
CA GLY A 118 -63.36 -29.96 -5.05
C GLY A 118 -62.00 -29.34 -5.32
N LEU A 119 -61.91 -28.01 -5.42
CA LEU A 119 -60.67 -27.30 -5.72
C LEU A 119 -59.90 -26.83 -4.47
N SER A 120 -60.59 -26.54 -3.37
CA SER A 120 -60.00 -25.94 -2.17
C SER A 120 -58.93 -26.80 -1.50
N LEU A 121 -59.20 -28.07 -1.20
CA LEU A 121 -58.21 -28.94 -0.56
C LEU A 121 -57.01 -29.31 -1.46
N PRO A 122 -57.19 -29.70 -2.74
CA PRO A 122 -56.05 -30.02 -3.60
C PRO A 122 -55.11 -28.83 -3.81
N LEU A 123 -55.66 -27.62 -3.96
CA LEU A 123 -54.86 -26.40 -4.07
C LEU A 123 -54.14 -26.08 -2.75
N LEU A 124 -54.79 -26.29 -1.59
CA LEU A 124 -54.15 -26.13 -0.28
C LEU A 124 -52.98 -27.10 -0.10
N LEU A 125 -53.17 -28.39 -0.39
CA LEU A 125 -52.12 -29.41 -0.33
C LEU A 125 -50.98 -29.10 -1.30
N PHE A 126 -51.29 -28.79 -2.56
CA PHE A 126 -50.29 -28.49 -3.58
C PHE A 126 -49.45 -27.26 -3.19
N SER A 127 -50.10 -26.15 -2.85
CA SER A 127 -49.41 -24.91 -2.47
C SER A 127 -48.59 -25.07 -1.18
N ALA A 128 -49.10 -25.77 -0.16
CA ALA A 128 -48.36 -26.07 1.06
C ALA A 128 -47.08 -26.88 0.77
N LEU A 129 -47.19 -27.97 -0.01
CA LEU A 129 -46.02 -28.78 -0.37
C LEU A 129 -45.02 -27.99 -1.24
N GLN A 130 -45.48 -27.14 -2.15
CA GLN A 130 -44.62 -26.26 -2.95
C GLN A 130 -43.88 -25.22 -2.09
N ILE A 131 -44.57 -24.58 -1.13
CA ILE A 131 -43.94 -23.67 -0.17
C ILE A 131 -42.83 -24.39 0.57
N LYS A 132 -43.10 -25.58 1.11
CA LYS A 132 -42.11 -26.38 1.82
C LYS A 132 -40.94 -26.77 0.93
N LYS A 133 -41.20 -27.15 -0.33
CA LYS A 133 -40.19 -27.46 -1.35
C LYS A 133 -39.24 -26.29 -1.57
N ILE A 134 -39.78 -25.09 -1.77
CA ILE A 134 -39.02 -23.87 -2.04
C ILE A 134 -38.22 -23.47 -0.80
N LEU A 135 -38.81 -23.52 0.41
CA LEU A 135 -38.13 -23.21 1.66
C LEU A 135 -36.98 -24.19 1.94
N TYR A 136 -37.20 -25.49 1.71
CA TYR A 136 -36.18 -26.51 1.88
C TYR A 136 -35.03 -26.35 0.87
N SER A 137 -35.34 -25.99 -0.38
CA SER A 137 -34.35 -25.75 -1.43
C SER A 137 -33.51 -24.50 -1.14
N ARG A 138 -34.11 -23.38 -0.70
CA ARG A 138 -33.38 -22.18 -0.28
C ARG A 138 -32.44 -22.40 0.90
N LYS A 139 -32.79 -23.32 1.81
CA LYS A 139 -31.92 -23.69 2.94
C LYS A 139 -30.68 -24.48 2.49
N ILE A 140 -30.77 -25.09 1.31
CA ILE A 140 -29.78 -26.00 0.74
C ILE A 140 -28.96 -25.33 -0.38
N ASP A 141 -29.44 -24.21 -0.94
CA ASP A 141 -28.73 -23.42 -1.94
C ASP A 141 -27.26 -23.24 -1.54
N GLN A 142 -26.39 -23.72 -2.42
CA GLN A 142 -24.96 -23.78 -2.19
C GLN A 142 -24.38 -22.37 -2.27
N ASP A 143 -23.67 -21.97 -1.23
CA ASP A 143 -22.82 -20.80 -1.25
C ASP A 143 -21.65 -21.06 -2.19
N GLN A 144 -21.83 -20.76 -3.48
CA GLN A 144 -20.87 -21.08 -4.55
C GLN A 144 -19.49 -20.46 -4.31
N PHE A 145 -19.45 -19.27 -3.69
CA PHE A 145 -18.23 -18.57 -3.32
C PHE A 145 -17.81 -18.80 -1.87
N ASN A 146 -18.58 -19.62 -1.14
CA ASN A 146 -18.28 -20.06 0.21
C ASN A 146 -18.11 -18.91 1.22
N LEU A 147 -18.74 -17.76 0.96
CA LEU A 147 -18.63 -16.52 1.73
C LEU A 147 -19.07 -16.67 3.18
N LYS A 148 -20.14 -17.43 3.45
CA LYS A 148 -20.65 -17.70 4.80
C LYS A 148 -19.69 -18.56 5.60
N ASN A 149 -19.10 -19.58 4.99
CA ASN A 149 -18.14 -20.46 5.68
C ASN A 149 -16.76 -19.81 5.85
N GLN A 150 -16.40 -18.83 5.00
CA GLN A 150 -15.21 -18.00 5.14
C GLN A 150 -15.44 -16.76 6.03
N SER A 151 -16.69 -16.52 6.48
CA SER A 151 -17.00 -15.47 7.44
C SER A 151 -16.73 -15.94 8.86
N PHE A 152 -16.16 -15.08 9.68
CA PHE A 152 -15.86 -15.38 11.08
C PHE A 152 -16.02 -14.11 11.93
N MET A 153 -16.33 -14.30 13.22
CA MET A 153 -16.42 -13.21 14.18
C MET A 153 -15.05 -12.57 14.36
N GLN A 154 -15.01 -11.24 14.31
CA GLN A 154 -13.81 -10.42 14.44
C GLN A 154 -13.89 -9.52 15.67
N GLU A 155 -12.76 -8.97 16.07
CA GLU A 155 -12.66 -8.05 17.20
C GLU A 155 -13.55 -6.82 16.97
N LYS A 156 -14.41 -6.53 17.95
CA LYS A 156 -15.37 -5.42 17.88
C LYS A 156 -15.01 -4.27 18.81
N GLU A 157 -14.33 -4.58 19.91
CA GLU A 157 -14.00 -3.58 20.91
C GLU A 157 -12.72 -2.86 20.50
N LEU A 158 -12.71 -1.53 20.66
CA LEU A 158 -11.53 -0.72 20.43
C LEU A 158 -10.62 -0.79 21.66
N VAL A 159 -9.42 -1.35 21.50
CA VAL A 159 -8.43 -1.46 22.58
C VAL A 159 -7.38 -0.37 22.42
N GLU A 160 -7.60 0.75 23.10
CA GLU A 160 -6.67 1.89 23.06
C GLU A 160 -5.60 1.80 24.15
N THR A 161 -4.34 1.99 23.77
CA THR A 161 -3.18 2.04 24.66
C THR A 161 -2.28 3.22 24.26
N ASP A 162 -1.29 3.53 25.09
CA ASP A 162 -0.29 4.58 24.86
C ASP A 162 0.54 4.39 23.57
N THR A 163 0.54 3.17 23.02
CA THR A 163 1.29 2.80 21.81
C THR A 163 0.43 2.09 20.75
N SER A 164 -0.86 1.85 20.95
CA SER A 164 -1.66 1.11 19.95
C SER A 164 -1.92 1.96 18.70
N LEU A 165 -2.19 1.30 17.58
CA LEU A 165 -2.87 1.92 16.44
C LEU A 165 -4.19 1.21 16.22
N ASN A 166 -5.25 1.97 16.00
CA ASN A 166 -6.62 1.45 15.94
C ASN A 166 -7.27 1.87 14.63
N PHE A 167 -7.82 0.92 13.88
CA PHE A 167 -8.46 1.16 12.59
C PHE A 167 -9.85 0.52 12.58
N GLU A 168 -10.87 1.29 12.20
CA GLU A 168 -12.22 0.78 12.08
C GLU A 168 -12.40 0.03 10.76
N HIS A 169 -13.15 -1.07 10.80
CA HIS A 169 -13.45 -1.84 9.59
C HIS A 169 -14.87 -2.41 9.60
N GLU A 170 -15.41 -2.62 8.40
CA GLU A 170 -16.64 -3.38 8.19
C GLU A 170 -16.31 -4.81 7.77
N PHE A 171 -16.91 -5.78 8.46
CA PHE A 171 -16.78 -7.19 8.11
C PHE A 171 -18.13 -7.88 8.00
N TYR A 172 -18.16 -8.98 7.26
CA TYR A 172 -19.36 -9.80 7.12
C TYR A 172 -19.29 -10.99 8.07
N PHE A 173 -20.36 -11.22 8.83
CA PHE A 173 -20.52 -12.39 9.69
C PHE A 173 -22.01 -12.75 9.83
N ASP A 174 -22.32 -14.04 9.80
CA ASP A 174 -23.69 -14.58 9.93
C ASP A 174 -24.75 -13.87 9.05
N GLY A 175 -24.38 -13.60 7.80
CA GLY A 175 -25.32 -13.01 6.84
C GLY A 175 -25.46 -11.47 6.93
N LYS A 176 -24.77 -10.81 7.87
CA LYS A 176 -24.90 -9.38 8.14
C LYS A 176 -23.55 -8.68 8.12
N LYS A 177 -23.57 -7.37 7.84
CA LYS A 177 -22.41 -6.50 8.05
C LYS A 177 -22.32 -6.11 9.52
N HIS A 178 -21.09 -6.06 10.03
CA HIS A 178 -20.74 -5.62 11.37
C HIS A 178 -19.58 -4.64 11.29
N THR A 179 -19.56 -3.67 12.19
CA THR A 179 -18.39 -2.82 12.42
C THR A 179 -17.51 -3.48 13.47
N GLY A 180 -16.20 -3.44 13.26
CA GLY A 180 -15.20 -3.89 14.21
C GLY A 180 -13.99 -2.96 14.26
N ALA A 181 -13.00 -3.37 15.03
CA ALA A 181 -11.76 -2.62 15.22
C ALA A 181 -10.54 -3.53 15.01
N ILE A 182 -9.62 -3.09 14.14
CA ILE A 182 -8.29 -3.67 13.98
C ILE A 182 -7.38 -2.98 15.00
N ASN A 183 -7.09 -3.68 16.09
CA ASN A 183 -6.28 -3.16 17.19
C ASN A 183 -4.81 -3.64 17.06
N LEU A 184 -3.91 -2.75 16.66
CA LEU A 184 -2.47 -3.00 16.63
C LEU A 184 -1.87 -2.62 17.99
N VAL A 185 -1.95 -3.54 18.96
CA VAL A 185 -1.50 -3.26 20.36
C VAL A 185 0.00 -3.48 20.58
N GLU A 186 0.67 -4.21 19.69
CA GLU A 186 2.10 -4.55 19.78
C GLU A 186 2.83 -4.10 18.49
N ILE A 187 2.85 -2.78 18.25
CA ILE A 187 3.44 -2.16 17.04
C ILE A 187 4.98 -2.28 16.99
N PHE A 188 5.63 -2.55 18.14
CA PHE A 188 7.08 -2.71 18.22
C PHE A 188 7.59 -4.06 17.68
N ARG A 189 6.71 -5.05 17.48
CA ARG A 189 7.03 -6.29 16.74
C ARG A 189 6.99 -6.12 15.22
N SER A 190 7.02 -4.89 14.74
CA SER A 190 6.81 -4.46 13.36
C SER A 190 5.39 -4.67 12.82
N VAL A 191 4.99 -3.75 11.96
CA VAL A 191 3.72 -3.74 11.23
C VAL A 191 4.05 -3.73 9.74
N TRP A 192 3.60 -4.77 9.04
CA TRP A 192 3.82 -4.92 7.60
C TRP A 192 2.48 -4.90 6.87
N VAL A 193 2.35 -4.02 5.88
CA VAL A 193 1.14 -3.90 5.07
C VAL A 193 1.49 -4.15 3.61
N TYR A 194 0.98 -5.25 3.08
CA TYR A 194 1.18 -5.72 1.72
C TYR A 194 0.06 -5.31 0.77
N GLY A 195 0.38 -5.21 -0.52
CA GLY A 195 -0.62 -5.14 -1.58
C GLY A 195 -0.14 -4.37 -2.81
N VAL A 196 -0.75 -4.58 -3.95
CA VAL A 196 -0.40 -3.89 -5.21
C VAL A 196 -0.73 -2.39 -5.15
N MET A 197 -0.24 -1.60 -6.11
CA MET A 197 -0.63 -0.20 -6.26
C MET A 197 -2.16 -0.09 -6.39
N GLY A 198 -2.78 0.91 -5.76
CA GLY A 198 -4.23 1.10 -5.79
C GLY A 198 -5.04 0.25 -4.80
N SER A 199 -4.43 -0.67 -4.04
CA SER A 199 -5.13 -1.48 -3.02
C SER A 199 -5.66 -0.69 -1.81
N GLY A 200 -5.26 0.57 -1.63
CA GLY A 200 -5.71 1.44 -0.54
C GLY A 200 -4.80 1.50 0.70
N LYS A 201 -3.64 0.80 0.70
CA LYS A 201 -2.72 0.72 1.87
C LYS A 201 -2.40 2.07 2.52
N SER A 202 -2.02 3.06 1.72
CA SER A 202 -1.56 4.36 2.22
C SER A 202 -2.69 5.11 2.93
N PHE A 203 -3.89 5.05 2.36
CA PHE A 203 -5.07 5.71 2.90
C PHE A 203 -5.68 4.99 4.11
N SER A 204 -5.73 3.66 4.07
CA SER A 204 -6.36 2.85 5.12
C SER A 204 -5.48 2.69 6.36
N PHE A 205 -4.16 2.56 6.21
CA PHE A 205 -3.26 2.28 7.33
C PHE A 205 -2.15 3.30 7.52
N PHE A 206 -1.52 3.77 6.44
CA PHE A 206 -0.28 4.55 6.54
C PHE A 206 -0.50 5.97 7.06
N PHE A 207 -1.32 6.79 6.38
CA PHE A 207 -1.61 8.15 6.84
C PHE A 207 -2.33 8.17 8.19
N PRO A 208 -3.36 7.33 8.45
CA PRO A 208 -4.00 7.31 9.75
C PRO A 208 -3.05 6.83 10.85
N GLY A 209 -2.16 5.87 10.54
CA GLY A 209 -1.16 5.39 11.47
C GLY A 209 -0.10 6.43 11.82
N ILE A 210 0.43 7.17 10.84
CA ILE A 210 1.34 8.31 11.09
C ILE A 210 0.65 9.34 11.98
N TYR A 211 -0.60 9.70 11.65
CA TYR A 211 -1.38 10.65 12.45
C TYR A 211 -1.54 10.19 13.91
N GLN A 212 -1.92 8.92 14.12
CA GLN A 212 -2.07 8.34 15.47
C GLN A 212 -0.73 8.26 16.22
N LEU A 213 0.37 7.89 15.57
CA LEU A 213 1.71 7.88 16.17
C LEU A 213 2.11 9.29 16.66
N MET A 214 1.89 10.31 15.83
CA MET A 214 2.16 11.70 16.20
C MET A 214 1.26 12.19 17.33
N LYS A 215 -0.04 11.86 17.29
CA LYS A 215 -1.00 12.16 18.37
C LYS A 215 -0.56 11.51 19.70
N LYS A 216 0.10 10.37 19.62
CA LYS A 216 0.69 9.66 20.77
C LYS A 216 2.11 10.12 21.07
N ASP A 217 2.59 11.25 20.55
CA ASP A 217 3.93 11.81 20.84
C ASP A 217 5.07 10.83 20.51
N PHE A 218 5.04 10.15 19.37
CA PHE A 218 6.19 9.36 18.89
C PHE A 218 7.23 10.24 18.19
N SER A 219 8.52 9.92 18.38
CA SER A 219 9.57 10.34 17.45
C SER A 219 9.53 9.45 16.21
N LEU A 220 9.76 10.03 15.03
CA LEU A 220 9.56 9.34 13.74
C LEU A 220 10.72 9.53 12.78
N ALA A 221 11.03 8.49 12.02
CA ALA A 221 11.78 8.59 10.77
C ALA A 221 10.91 8.02 9.64
N ILE A 222 10.56 8.85 8.68
CA ILE A 222 9.59 8.53 7.62
C ILE A 222 10.29 8.52 6.27
N TYR A 223 10.21 7.40 5.54
CA TYR A 223 10.61 7.31 4.14
C TYR A 223 9.41 7.58 3.23
N ASP A 224 9.52 8.64 2.44
CA ASP A 224 8.56 9.08 1.44
C ASP A 224 9.09 8.74 0.04
N PHE A 225 8.71 7.56 -0.46
CA PHE A 225 9.12 7.11 -1.80
C PHE A 225 8.55 8.02 -2.90
N LYS A 226 7.34 8.53 -2.69
CA LYS A 226 6.62 9.43 -3.61
C LYS A 226 6.68 10.87 -3.12
N PHE A 227 7.89 11.35 -2.89
CA PHE A 227 8.10 12.68 -2.32
C PHE A 227 7.44 13.78 -3.18
N PRO A 228 6.75 14.78 -2.58
CA PRO A 228 6.61 15.05 -1.15
C PRO A 228 5.27 14.56 -0.56
N GLN A 229 4.65 13.48 -1.06
CA GLN A 229 3.28 13.12 -0.66
C GLN A 229 3.16 12.84 0.84
N VAL A 230 3.99 11.94 1.38
CA VAL A 230 3.96 11.56 2.79
C VAL A 230 4.53 12.65 3.67
N SER A 231 5.56 13.33 3.19
CA SER A 231 6.23 14.45 3.88
C SER A 231 5.27 15.62 4.08
N THR A 232 4.50 15.97 3.04
CA THR A 232 3.47 17.01 3.11
C THR A 232 2.37 16.63 4.10
N ALA A 233 1.86 15.40 4.04
CA ALA A 233 0.84 14.95 4.99
C ALA A 233 1.34 15.00 6.44
N THR A 234 2.57 14.52 6.68
CA THR A 234 3.21 14.54 8.00
C THR A 234 3.42 15.98 8.50
N TYR A 235 3.87 16.89 7.65
CA TYR A 235 4.01 18.31 8.01
C TYR A 235 2.67 18.95 8.37
N ASN A 236 1.61 18.61 7.65
CA ASN A 236 0.26 19.08 7.98
C ASN A 236 -0.23 18.53 9.33
N PHE A 237 0.02 17.24 9.61
CA PHE A 237 -0.28 16.67 10.92
C PHE A 237 0.54 17.34 12.02
N TYR A 238 1.82 17.64 11.76
CA TYR A 238 2.71 18.34 12.67
C TYR A 238 2.16 19.73 13.02
N LYS A 239 1.73 20.51 12.02
CA LYS A 239 1.14 21.83 12.21
C LYS A 239 -0.19 21.79 12.96
N HIS A 240 -0.99 20.75 12.74
CA HIS A 240 -2.29 20.60 13.38
C HIS A 240 -2.18 20.11 14.83
N LEU A 241 -1.38 19.08 15.08
CA LEU A 241 -1.24 18.44 16.39
C LEU A 241 -0.29 19.19 17.33
N GLN A 242 0.66 19.96 16.79
CA GLN A 242 1.69 20.69 17.53
C GLN A 242 2.39 19.82 18.61
N PRO A 243 2.93 18.64 18.24
CA PRO A 243 3.58 17.75 19.20
C PRO A 243 4.86 18.39 19.77
N ASN A 244 5.32 17.89 20.92
CA ASN A 244 6.57 18.33 21.54
C ASN A 244 7.79 17.67 20.86
N THR A 245 7.90 17.84 19.55
CA THR A 245 8.95 17.30 18.70
C THR A 245 9.36 18.34 17.66
N SER A 246 10.62 18.39 17.27
CA SER A 246 11.04 19.22 16.13
C SER A 246 10.84 18.48 14.81
N PHE A 247 10.43 19.19 13.76
CA PHE A 247 10.23 18.64 12.42
C PHE A 247 11.41 18.96 11.51
N TYR A 248 11.98 17.93 10.90
CA TYR A 248 13.06 18.01 9.92
C TYR A 248 12.68 17.25 8.65
N GLN A 249 13.20 17.70 7.52
CA GLN A 249 12.96 17.12 6.21
C GLN A 249 14.25 17.06 5.40
N ILE A 250 14.41 16.00 4.60
CA ILE A 250 15.49 15.80 3.64
C ILE A 250 14.89 15.28 2.34
N CYS A 251 15.04 16.06 1.27
CA CYS A 251 14.85 15.66 -0.12
C CYS A 251 16.22 15.43 -0.78
N LEU A 252 16.53 14.17 -1.11
CA LEU A 252 17.82 13.77 -1.68
C LEU A 252 18.03 14.25 -3.12
N THR A 253 16.98 14.74 -3.78
CA THR A 253 17.00 15.20 -5.18
C THR A 253 16.79 16.70 -5.32
N ASP A 254 16.52 17.43 -4.24
CA ASP A 254 16.40 18.89 -4.25
C ASP A 254 16.71 19.50 -2.87
N MET A 255 17.89 20.12 -2.76
CA MET A 255 18.41 20.72 -1.53
C MET A 255 17.50 21.82 -0.96
N ARG A 256 16.64 22.45 -1.77
CA ARG A 256 15.70 23.48 -1.32
C ARG A 256 14.73 22.98 -0.27
N TYR A 257 14.43 21.68 -0.28
CA TYR A 257 13.52 21.03 0.66
C TYR A 257 14.26 20.21 1.72
N SER A 258 15.52 20.52 1.99
CA SER A 258 16.38 19.71 2.86
C SER A 258 17.03 20.52 3.96
N HIS A 259 17.00 19.99 5.18
CA HIS A 259 17.98 20.33 6.21
C HIS A 259 19.25 19.52 5.96
N ARG A 260 20.40 20.05 6.33
CA ARG A 260 21.70 19.39 6.20
C ARG A 260 21.88 18.37 7.32
N CYS A 261 22.38 17.19 6.98
CA CYS A 261 22.71 16.17 7.95
C CYS A 261 23.78 15.23 7.38
N ASN A 262 24.91 15.12 8.06
CA ASN A 262 25.94 14.17 7.68
C ASN A 262 25.70 12.82 8.38
N PRO A 263 25.33 11.73 7.66
CA PRO A 263 25.03 10.44 8.29
C PRO A 263 26.28 9.71 8.81
N ILE A 264 27.49 10.10 8.38
CA ILE A 264 28.74 9.48 8.81
C ILE A 264 29.63 10.42 9.63
N GLU A 265 29.02 11.43 10.25
CA GLU A 265 29.71 12.30 11.20
C GLU A 265 30.43 11.43 12.27
N PRO A 266 31.66 11.77 12.69
CA PRO A 266 32.49 10.86 13.51
C PRO A 266 31.81 10.28 14.78
N LYS A 267 30.84 11.02 15.37
CA LYS A 267 30.03 10.58 16.51
C LYS A 267 29.10 9.40 16.22
N TYR A 268 28.78 9.14 14.95
CA TYR A 268 27.96 8.03 14.48
C TYR A 268 28.78 6.79 14.11
N ILE A 269 30.06 6.97 13.77
CA ILE A 269 30.99 5.89 13.37
C ILE A 269 32.23 5.79 14.30
N PRO A 270 32.05 5.57 15.62
CA PRO A 270 33.15 5.60 16.57
C PRO A 270 34.17 4.46 16.39
N THR A 271 33.76 3.31 15.85
CA THR A 271 34.60 2.10 15.75
C THR A 271 34.80 1.65 14.30
N SER A 272 35.85 0.85 14.05
CA SER A 272 36.11 0.26 12.72
C SER A 272 34.96 -0.64 12.25
N THR A 273 34.27 -1.32 13.17
CA THR A 273 33.08 -2.13 12.84
C THR A 273 31.92 -1.27 12.32
N GLU A 274 31.73 -0.06 12.87
CA GLU A 274 30.70 0.85 12.35
C GLU A 274 31.06 1.38 10.96
N ILE A 275 32.34 1.67 10.73
CA ILE A 275 32.84 2.03 9.39
C ILE A 275 32.56 0.90 8.40
N GLN A 276 32.92 -0.35 8.72
CA GLN A 276 32.63 -1.51 7.87
C GLN A 276 31.13 -1.68 7.59
N ASN A 277 30.28 -1.44 8.59
CA ASN A 277 28.83 -1.52 8.38
C ASN A 277 28.34 -0.45 7.40
N VAL A 278 28.79 0.80 7.55
CA VAL A 278 28.47 1.89 6.63
C VAL A 278 28.92 1.56 5.21
N THR A 279 30.16 1.13 5.05
CA THR A 279 30.75 0.74 3.75
C THR A 279 29.94 -0.38 3.09
N SER A 280 29.67 -1.45 3.83
CA SER A 280 28.89 -2.60 3.35
C SER A 280 27.48 -2.20 2.93
N THR A 281 26.82 -1.31 3.69
CA THR A 281 25.48 -0.80 3.38
C THR A 281 25.46 0.00 2.07
N ILE A 282 26.45 0.88 1.86
CA ILE A 282 26.54 1.67 0.63
C ILE A 282 26.78 0.75 -0.58
N LEU A 283 27.80 -0.11 -0.51
CA LEU A 283 28.20 -0.95 -1.65
C LEU A 283 27.11 -1.96 -2.04
N LYS A 284 26.43 -2.58 -1.08
CA LYS A 284 25.34 -3.54 -1.38
C LYS A 284 24.14 -2.91 -2.07
N ASN A 285 23.91 -1.61 -1.87
CA ASN A 285 22.83 -0.89 -2.55
C ASN A 285 23.23 -0.42 -3.96
N LEU A 286 24.54 -0.36 -4.27
CA LEU A 286 25.08 -0.03 -5.58
C LEU A 286 25.27 -1.25 -6.48
N SER A 287 25.49 -2.44 -5.89
CA SER A 287 25.78 -3.67 -6.63
C SER A 287 24.53 -4.45 -7.04
N ASP A 288 24.47 -4.90 -8.30
CA ASP A 288 23.60 -6.00 -8.73
C ASP A 288 24.08 -7.30 -8.06
N GLN A 289 23.36 -7.78 -7.04
CA GLN A 289 23.73 -8.94 -6.20
C GLN A 289 24.05 -10.22 -7.01
N ASP A 290 23.49 -10.37 -8.22
CA ASP A 290 23.60 -11.58 -9.04
C ASP A 290 24.77 -11.58 -10.04
N LYS A 291 25.50 -10.47 -10.20
CA LYS A 291 26.52 -10.33 -11.27
C LYS A 291 27.95 -10.08 -10.78
N GLU A 292 28.16 -9.91 -9.48
CA GLU A 292 29.47 -9.54 -8.97
C GLU A 292 30.38 -10.73 -8.69
N ASN A 293 31.63 -10.65 -9.17
CA ASN A 293 32.68 -11.56 -8.76
C ASN A 293 33.14 -11.18 -7.33
N PRO A 294 33.06 -12.11 -6.35
CA PRO A 294 33.38 -11.86 -4.94
C PRO A 294 34.76 -11.25 -4.70
N PHE A 295 35.72 -11.50 -5.60
CA PHE A 295 37.08 -10.98 -5.52
C PHE A 295 37.15 -9.46 -5.64
N PHE A 296 36.35 -8.84 -6.52
CA PHE A 296 36.33 -7.38 -6.74
C PHE A 296 35.46 -6.64 -5.72
N ALA A 297 34.49 -7.32 -5.10
CA ALA A 297 33.67 -6.74 -4.04
C ALA A 297 34.46 -6.52 -2.74
N GLY A 298 35.32 -7.48 -2.36
CA GLY A 298 36.12 -7.41 -1.13
C GLY A 298 37.21 -6.33 -1.13
N SER A 299 37.82 -6.06 -2.29
CA SER A 299 38.84 -5.00 -2.42
C SER A 299 38.20 -3.60 -2.33
N ALA A 300 37.07 -3.37 -2.99
CA ALA A 300 36.36 -2.07 -2.95
C ALA A 300 35.85 -1.72 -1.54
N GLU A 301 35.32 -2.70 -0.81
CA GLU A 301 34.88 -2.52 0.59
C GLU A 301 36.04 -2.14 1.50
N SER A 302 37.19 -2.79 1.33
CA SER A 302 38.37 -2.54 2.14
C SER A 302 38.95 -1.14 1.89
N ILE A 303 39.03 -0.71 0.62
CA ILE A 303 39.50 0.64 0.26
C ILE A 303 38.54 1.70 0.80
N LEU A 304 37.23 1.57 0.55
CA LEU A 304 36.26 2.56 1.02
C LEU A 304 36.23 2.66 2.55
N SER A 305 36.39 1.54 3.26
CA SER A 305 36.55 1.55 4.73
C SER A 305 37.79 2.34 5.17
N ALA A 306 38.92 2.17 4.47
CA ALA A 306 40.15 2.90 4.76
C ALA A 306 40.01 4.41 4.47
N LEU A 307 39.31 4.77 3.39
CA LEU A 307 39.01 6.17 3.04
C LEU A 307 38.14 6.85 4.11
N ILE A 308 37.08 6.19 4.59
CA ILE A 308 36.25 6.73 5.68
C ILE A 308 37.07 6.86 6.97
N ALA A 309 37.89 5.86 7.30
CA ALA A 309 38.72 5.87 8.50
C ALA A 309 39.76 6.99 8.48
N ILE A 310 40.43 7.23 7.33
CA ILE A 310 41.38 8.32 7.19
C ILE A 310 40.67 9.68 7.25
N SER A 311 39.54 9.87 6.57
CA SER A 311 38.75 11.12 6.63
C SER A 311 38.33 11.46 8.06
N LYS A 312 37.87 10.46 8.83
CA LYS A 312 37.57 10.63 10.26
C LYS A 312 38.78 11.11 11.06
N LYS A 313 39.95 10.50 10.82
CA LYS A 313 41.19 10.87 11.51
C LYS A 313 41.64 12.28 11.14
N MET A 314 41.57 12.64 9.87
CA MET A 314 41.98 13.96 9.37
C MET A 314 41.08 15.07 9.90
N GLN A 315 39.78 14.81 10.00
CA GLN A 315 38.86 15.73 10.65
C GLN A 315 39.29 16.05 12.09
N TYR A 316 39.70 15.07 12.89
CA TYR A 316 40.20 15.34 14.24
C TYR A 316 41.60 15.99 14.26
N LYS A 317 42.49 15.59 13.34
CA LYS A 317 43.87 16.09 13.29
C LYS A 317 43.94 17.55 12.89
N TYR A 318 43.08 17.97 11.97
CA TYR A 318 43.10 19.31 11.36
C TYR A 318 41.91 20.18 11.74
N ASP A 319 40.95 19.66 12.52
CA ASP A 319 39.72 20.36 12.91
C ASP A 319 38.92 20.90 11.71
N VAL A 320 38.81 20.07 10.65
CA VAL A 320 38.11 20.39 9.39
C VAL A 320 37.00 19.36 9.12
N PRO A 321 35.86 19.75 8.53
CA PRO A 321 34.67 18.90 8.39
C PRO A 321 34.76 17.90 7.20
N VAL A 322 35.87 17.19 7.08
CA VAL A 322 36.20 16.33 5.93
C VAL A 322 35.73 14.88 6.05
N CYS A 323 35.08 14.49 7.16
CA CYS A 323 34.50 13.16 7.33
C CYS A 323 33.01 13.16 6.92
N SER A 324 32.75 13.14 5.62
CA SER A 324 31.42 12.93 5.06
C SER A 324 31.44 12.11 3.77
N ILE A 325 30.30 11.56 3.35
CA ILE A 325 30.23 10.78 2.10
C ILE A 325 30.71 11.59 0.89
N PRO A 326 30.29 12.86 0.70
CA PRO A 326 30.82 13.71 -0.37
C PRO A 326 32.34 13.83 -0.37
N HIS A 327 32.96 14.12 0.77
CA HIS A 327 34.42 14.19 0.88
C HIS A 327 35.10 12.85 0.58
N VAL A 328 34.50 11.74 1.01
CA VAL A 328 35.04 10.39 0.74
C VAL A 328 34.95 10.03 -0.74
N ILE A 329 33.88 10.44 -1.44
CA ILE A 329 33.75 10.25 -2.90
C ILE A 329 34.81 11.08 -3.63
N VAL A 330 34.99 12.35 -3.28
CA VAL A 330 36.03 13.21 -3.86
C VAL A 330 37.43 12.65 -3.56
N LEU A 331 37.66 12.19 -2.32
CA LEU A 331 38.91 11.55 -1.93
C LEU A 331 39.21 10.30 -2.75
N ALA A 332 38.20 9.50 -3.09
CA ALA A 332 38.37 8.31 -3.93
C ALA A 332 38.80 8.64 -5.37
N SER A 333 38.62 9.89 -5.81
CA SER A 333 39.08 10.39 -7.12
C SER A 333 40.52 10.90 -7.11
N VAL A 334 41.15 11.08 -5.94
CA VAL A 334 42.56 11.48 -5.85
C VAL A 334 43.46 10.37 -6.42
N LYS A 335 44.48 10.75 -7.20
CA LYS A 335 45.47 9.81 -7.75
C LYS A 335 46.04 8.89 -6.66
N ILE A 336 45.99 7.58 -6.91
CA ILE A 336 46.35 6.55 -5.93
C ILE A 336 47.81 6.66 -5.44
N LYS A 337 48.72 7.18 -6.29
CA LYS A 337 50.13 7.44 -5.95
C LYS A 337 50.31 8.38 -4.75
N TYR A 338 49.34 9.29 -4.51
CA TYR A 338 49.36 10.20 -3.37
C TYR A 338 48.62 9.64 -2.15
N LEU A 339 47.56 8.85 -2.36
CA LEU A 339 46.79 8.25 -1.27
C LEU A 339 47.52 7.10 -0.57
N ILE A 340 48.19 6.21 -1.32
CA ILE A 340 48.80 5.00 -0.75
C ILE A 340 49.79 5.32 0.39
N PRO A 341 50.74 6.26 0.24
CA PRO A 341 51.68 6.58 1.33
C PRO A 341 50.96 7.05 2.60
N ILE A 342 49.92 7.88 2.47
CA ILE A 342 49.12 8.37 3.60
C ILE A 342 48.40 7.21 4.29
N LEU A 343 47.77 6.33 3.52
CA LEU A 343 47.04 5.17 4.04
C LEU A 343 47.98 4.16 4.71
N LEU A 344 49.16 3.91 4.15
CA LEU A 344 50.17 2.99 4.70
C LEU A 344 50.86 3.54 5.97
N ALA A 345 51.04 4.85 6.07
CA ALA A 345 51.58 5.48 7.27
C ALA A 345 50.64 5.39 8.48
N ASN A 346 49.36 5.10 8.25
CA ASN A 346 48.35 5.03 9.30
C ASN A 346 48.07 3.59 9.75
N LYS A 347 48.43 3.28 11.00
CA LYS A 347 48.24 1.96 11.61
C LYS A 347 46.80 1.46 11.62
N ASP A 348 45.82 2.38 11.73
CA ASP A 348 44.40 2.03 11.81
C ASP A 348 43.84 1.51 10.47
N THR A 349 44.47 1.89 9.34
CA THR A 349 44.05 1.52 7.99
C THR A 349 44.84 0.34 7.41
N LEU A 350 46.02 0.01 7.98
CA LEU A 350 46.92 -1.05 7.49
C LEU A 350 46.24 -2.40 7.26
N VAL A 351 45.38 -2.84 8.18
CA VAL A 351 44.67 -4.14 8.07
C VAL A 351 43.71 -4.15 6.89
N GLN A 352 43.09 -3.00 6.57
CA GLN A 352 42.14 -2.88 5.46
C GLN A 352 42.86 -2.82 4.11
N ILE A 353 44.07 -2.26 4.06
CA ILE A 353 44.82 -2.05 2.81
C ILE A 353 45.99 -3.02 2.64
N THR A 354 46.02 -4.14 3.36
CA THR A 354 47.16 -5.08 3.34
C THR A 354 47.44 -5.60 1.92
N SER A 355 46.40 -5.90 1.14
CA SER A 355 46.54 -6.29 -0.28
C SER A 355 47.13 -5.19 -1.16
N LEU A 356 46.87 -3.91 -0.84
CA LEU A 356 47.45 -2.77 -1.54
C LEU A 356 48.91 -2.55 -1.12
N ARG A 357 49.24 -2.75 0.17
CA ARG A 357 50.61 -2.70 0.67
C ARG A 357 51.49 -3.74 -0.02
N ASP A 358 51.04 -4.99 -0.06
CA ASP A 358 51.85 -6.08 -0.60
C ASP A 358 52.04 -5.91 -2.13
N ALA A 359 51.06 -5.33 -2.83
CA ALA A 359 51.21 -4.92 -4.23
C ALA A 359 52.21 -3.75 -4.40
N PHE A 360 52.14 -2.75 -3.53
CA PHE A 360 53.06 -1.60 -3.54
C PHE A 360 54.51 -2.01 -3.23
N ASP A 361 54.73 -2.84 -2.21
CA ASP A 361 56.05 -3.32 -1.77
C ASP A 361 56.65 -4.35 -2.75
N GLY A 362 55.81 -5.11 -3.45
CA GLY A 362 56.23 -6.10 -4.46
C GLY A 362 56.73 -5.50 -5.78
N GLY A 363 56.75 -4.17 -5.90
CA GLY A 363 57.04 -3.47 -7.16
C GLY A 363 55.98 -3.71 -8.23
N ALA A 364 54.77 -4.14 -7.84
CA ALA A 364 53.68 -4.36 -8.78
C ALA A 364 53.30 -3.03 -9.42
N ALA A 365 53.22 -3.04 -10.76
CA ALA A 365 52.98 -1.85 -11.56
C ALA A 365 51.77 -1.06 -11.04
N GLU A 366 51.90 0.26 -11.07
CA GLU A 366 50.85 1.25 -10.82
C GLU A 366 49.50 0.85 -11.49
N GLU A 367 49.55 0.11 -12.60
CA GLU A 367 48.44 -0.52 -13.31
C GLU A 367 47.56 -1.46 -12.46
N GLN A 368 48.13 -2.32 -11.60
CA GLN A 368 47.34 -3.29 -10.81
C GLN A 368 46.60 -2.61 -9.64
N LEU A 369 47.24 -1.60 -9.03
CA LEU A 369 46.63 -0.76 -8.00
C LEU A 369 45.52 0.13 -8.59
N THR A 370 45.78 0.68 -9.79
CA THR A 370 44.81 1.46 -10.56
C THR A 370 43.59 0.62 -10.93
N GLY A 371 43.75 -0.66 -11.27
CA GLY A 371 42.63 -1.57 -11.55
C GLY A 371 41.66 -1.76 -10.37
N GLN A 372 42.17 -1.84 -9.14
CA GLN A 372 41.33 -1.98 -7.94
C GLN A 372 40.62 -0.68 -7.55
N THR A 373 41.28 0.47 -7.69
CA THR A 373 40.66 1.78 -7.42
C THR A 373 39.64 2.16 -8.48
N SER A 374 39.88 1.78 -9.74
CA SER A 374 38.93 2.00 -10.85
C SER A 374 37.60 1.29 -10.59
N THR A 375 37.65 0.09 -9.98
CA THR A 375 36.44 -0.63 -9.57
C THR A 375 35.63 0.14 -8.53
N LEU A 376 36.30 0.73 -7.52
CA LEU A 376 35.62 1.55 -6.51
C LEU A 376 35.05 2.84 -7.11
N GLN A 377 35.84 3.54 -7.94
CA GLN A 377 35.41 4.77 -8.61
C GLN A 377 34.19 4.54 -9.51
N GLN A 378 34.16 3.43 -10.26
CA GLN A 378 33.02 3.05 -11.08
C GLN A 378 31.75 2.87 -10.23
N LYS A 379 31.87 2.24 -9.04
CA LYS A 379 30.73 2.07 -8.13
C LYS A 379 30.28 3.39 -7.49
N LEU A 380 31.22 4.27 -7.13
CA LEU A 380 30.89 5.54 -6.47
C LEU A 380 30.40 6.62 -7.45
N LYS A 381 30.67 6.49 -8.75
CA LYS A 381 30.22 7.45 -9.77
C LYS A 381 28.71 7.69 -9.70
N ASP A 382 27.93 6.63 -9.51
CA ASP A 382 26.47 6.69 -9.47
C ASP A 382 25.93 7.42 -8.24
N LEU A 383 26.78 7.66 -7.23
CA LEU A 383 26.44 8.48 -6.08
C LEU A 383 26.60 9.98 -6.36
N PHE A 384 27.37 10.39 -7.36
CA PHE A 384 27.63 11.82 -7.57
C PHE A 384 26.34 12.61 -7.82
N ASN A 385 26.01 13.51 -6.90
CA ASN A 385 24.84 14.37 -6.95
C ASN A 385 25.11 15.64 -6.14
N LYS A 386 25.11 16.80 -6.81
CA LYS A 386 25.43 18.11 -6.20
C LYS A 386 24.50 18.48 -5.04
N ASP A 387 23.19 18.22 -5.18
CA ASP A 387 22.21 18.43 -4.11
C ASP A 387 22.55 17.58 -2.87
N PHE A 388 22.79 16.28 -3.06
CA PHE A 388 23.18 15.40 -1.95
C PHE A 388 24.51 15.81 -1.32
N PHE A 389 25.47 16.22 -2.14
CA PHE A 389 26.79 16.67 -1.68
C PHE A 389 26.66 17.83 -0.71
N TYR A 390 25.78 18.79 -1.00
CA TYR A 390 25.46 19.86 -0.07
C TYR A 390 24.78 19.37 1.22
N ILE A 391 23.76 18.51 1.08
CA ILE A 391 22.96 18.00 2.21
C ILE A 391 23.82 17.22 3.21
N ALA A 392 24.71 16.37 2.71
CA ALA A 392 25.44 15.39 3.52
C ALA A 392 26.85 15.85 3.95
N SER A 393 27.27 17.07 3.60
CA SER A 393 28.57 17.63 4.00
C SER A 393 28.42 18.80 4.97
N GLY A 394 29.52 19.15 5.64
CA GLY A 394 29.59 20.25 6.60
C GLY A 394 28.87 19.96 7.91
N LYS A 395 28.50 21.03 8.63
CA LYS A 395 27.83 20.95 9.92
C LYS A 395 26.37 20.52 9.75
N SER A 396 25.97 19.49 10.48
CA SER A 396 24.57 19.02 10.49
C SER A 396 23.65 20.02 11.19
N ASP A 397 22.49 20.31 10.60
CA ASP A 397 21.44 21.17 11.17
C ASP A 397 20.73 20.51 12.36
N PHE A 398 20.79 19.18 12.44
CA PHE A 398 20.20 18.38 13.51
C PHE A 398 20.96 17.08 13.76
N SER A 399 20.66 16.41 14.88
CA SER A 399 21.21 15.10 15.23
C SER A 399 20.28 13.95 14.81
N LEU A 400 20.87 12.84 14.32
CA LEU A 400 20.18 11.57 14.05
C LEU A 400 19.80 10.80 15.32
N ASP A 401 20.11 11.32 16.51
CA ASP A 401 19.48 10.90 17.77
C ASP A 401 18.03 11.43 17.83
N LEU A 402 17.15 10.83 17.02
CA LEU A 402 15.79 11.33 16.79
C LEU A 402 14.86 11.14 18.00
N ASN A 403 15.14 10.15 18.85
CA ASN A 403 14.34 9.82 20.03
C ASN A 403 15.05 10.17 21.33
N ASP A 404 15.90 11.20 21.31
CA ASP A 404 16.41 11.78 22.54
C ASP A 404 15.24 12.34 23.36
N PRO A 405 15.06 11.93 24.64
CA PRO A 405 13.97 12.44 25.47
C PRO A 405 13.95 13.96 25.62
N TYR A 406 15.10 14.62 25.50
CA TYR A 406 15.24 16.08 25.64
C TYR A 406 15.15 16.83 24.30
N ASP A 407 15.24 16.12 23.18
CA ASP A 407 15.29 16.70 21.83
C ASP A 407 14.67 15.70 20.83
N LYS A 408 13.36 15.48 20.98
CA LYS A 408 12.58 14.54 20.17
C LYS A 408 12.35 15.11 18.78
N LYS A 409 12.46 14.27 17.75
CA LYS A 409 12.37 14.71 16.35
C LYS A 409 11.45 13.83 15.51
N ILE A 410 10.89 14.46 14.48
CA ILE A 410 10.24 13.83 13.35
C ILE A 410 11.09 14.18 12.12
N LEU A 411 11.60 13.16 11.44
CA LEU A 411 12.37 13.30 10.20
C LEU A 411 11.58 12.69 9.04
N THR A 412 11.39 13.46 7.96
CA THR A 412 10.92 12.94 6.68
C THR A 412 12.07 12.90 5.67
N LEU A 413 12.28 11.76 5.02
CA LEU A 413 13.34 11.52 4.05
C LEU A 413 12.72 10.99 2.75
N GLY A 414 13.08 11.57 1.61
CA GLY A 414 12.58 11.11 0.32
C GLY A 414 13.35 11.73 -0.86
N GLY A 415 12.83 11.53 -2.06
CA GLY A 415 13.37 12.08 -3.29
C GLY A 415 12.45 11.76 -4.46
N ASP A 416 12.87 12.16 -5.65
CA ASP A 416 12.20 11.81 -6.91
C ASP A 416 12.13 10.28 -7.09
N GLU A 417 10.93 9.76 -7.36
CA GLU A 417 10.70 8.32 -7.55
C GLU A 417 11.41 7.79 -8.80
N ASP A 418 11.58 8.63 -9.83
CA ASP A 418 12.29 8.27 -11.05
C ASP A 418 13.81 8.11 -10.82
N LYS A 419 14.32 8.64 -9.70
CA LYS A 419 15.72 8.54 -9.27
C LYS A 419 15.92 7.55 -8.12
N ALA A 420 14.95 6.66 -7.89
CA ALA A 420 14.93 5.69 -6.79
C ALA A 420 16.25 4.92 -6.61
N ASP A 421 16.80 4.40 -7.71
CA ASP A 421 18.04 3.60 -7.66
C ASP A 421 19.26 4.43 -7.22
N VAL A 422 19.31 5.70 -7.61
CA VAL A 422 20.36 6.66 -7.23
C VAL A 422 20.24 7.08 -5.77
N ILE A 423 19.01 7.21 -5.24
CA ILE A 423 18.77 7.62 -3.85
C ILE A 423 18.79 6.47 -2.84
N ALA A 424 18.67 5.22 -3.30
CA ALA A 424 18.57 4.05 -2.43
C ALA A 424 19.81 3.85 -1.50
N PRO A 425 21.06 3.99 -1.98
CA PRO A 425 22.24 3.87 -1.10
C PRO A 425 22.23 4.90 0.03
N TYR A 426 21.81 6.13 -0.25
CA TYR A 426 21.71 7.21 0.73
C TYR A 426 20.61 6.96 1.75
N THR A 427 19.43 6.61 1.27
CA THR A 427 18.27 6.32 2.11
C THR A 427 18.62 5.17 3.07
N SER A 428 19.19 4.10 2.54
CA SER A 428 19.64 2.96 3.35
C SER A 428 20.65 3.36 4.42
N LEU A 429 21.64 4.18 4.06
CA LEU A 429 22.65 4.67 5.01
C LEU A 429 22.01 5.46 6.17
N TYR A 430 21.08 6.37 5.89
CA TYR A 430 20.35 7.08 6.93
C TYR A 430 19.61 6.13 7.87
N PHE A 431 18.82 5.19 7.34
CA PHE A 431 18.08 4.24 8.17
C PHE A 431 18.99 3.30 8.97
N GLU A 432 20.11 2.86 8.39
CA GLU A 432 21.10 2.04 9.09
C GLU A 432 21.67 2.80 10.31
N ILE A 433 22.06 4.06 10.14
CA ILE A 433 22.58 4.88 11.23
C ILE A 433 21.49 5.19 12.26
N ILE A 434 20.31 5.64 11.83
CA ILE A 434 19.17 5.93 12.72
C ILE A 434 18.84 4.69 13.55
N SER A 435 18.80 3.50 12.95
CA SER A 435 18.48 2.24 13.65
C SER A 435 19.38 1.98 14.86
N LYS A 436 20.67 2.32 14.76
CA LYS A 436 21.66 2.14 15.84
C LYS A 436 21.61 3.26 16.87
N ARG A 437 21.26 4.49 16.45
CA ARG A 437 21.15 5.65 17.33
C ARG A 437 19.94 5.59 18.23
N VAL A 438 18.79 5.21 17.66
CA VAL A 438 17.51 5.19 18.37
C VAL A 438 17.33 3.96 19.26
N ASN A 439 17.92 2.83 18.87
CA ASN A 439 17.80 1.55 19.56
C ASN A 439 18.76 1.44 20.75
N ARG A 440 18.50 2.25 21.79
CA ARG A 440 19.27 2.31 23.04
C ARG A 440 18.35 2.44 24.24
N ASP A 441 18.87 2.06 25.41
CA ASP A 441 18.11 2.10 26.65
C ASP A 441 17.86 3.54 27.11
N GLY A 442 16.72 3.78 27.76
CA GLY A 442 16.35 5.12 28.27
C GLY A 442 15.96 6.14 27.20
N ARG A 443 15.78 5.73 25.94
CA ARG A 443 15.31 6.61 24.85
C ARG A 443 13.77 6.71 24.80
N HIS A 444 13.29 7.74 24.10
CA HIS A 444 11.86 7.96 23.84
C HIS A 444 11.32 6.94 22.82
N LYS A 445 10.00 6.73 22.82
CA LYS A 445 9.35 5.80 21.88
C LYS A 445 9.50 6.28 20.43
N PHE A 446 9.85 5.35 19.55
CA PHE A 446 10.28 5.65 18.19
C PHE A 446 9.68 4.69 17.17
N MET A 447 9.32 5.20 16.00
CA MET A 447 8.85 4.39 14.88
C MET A 447 9.54 4.78 13.58
N MET A 448 10.10 3.80 12.87
CA MET A 448 10.45 3.93 11.47
C MET A 448 9.22 3.67 10.62
N VAL A 449 8.89 4.57 9.71
CA VAL A 449 7.72 4.47 8.85
C VAL A 449 8.17 4.50 7.40
N ILE A 450 7.88 3.47 6.61
CA ILE A 450 8.48 3.30 5.28
C ILE A 450 7.39 2.98 4.25
N ASP A 451 7.17 3.88 3.27
CA ASP A 451 6.09 3.76 2.25
C ASP A 451 6.35 2.69 1.18
N GLU A 452 7.62 2.36 0.92
CA GLU A 452 7.97 1.21 0.08
C GLU A 452 9.30 0.61 0.56
N PHE A 453 9.20 -0.43 1.39
CA PHE A 453 10.37 -1.02 2.04
C PHE A 453 11.36 -1.68 1.07
N ALA A 454 10.86 -2.27 -0.02
CA ALA A 454 11.68 -3.05 -0.96
C ALA A 454 12.54 -2.19 -1.91
N GLN A 455 12.50 -0.85 -1.81
CA GLN A 455 13.32 0.04 -2.65
C GLN A 455 14.78 0.14 -2.19
N MET A 456 15.05 -0.18 -0.93
CA MET A 456 16.40 -0.14 -0.36
C MET A 456 16.76 -1.45 0.34
N TYR A 457 18.04 -1.79 0.31
CA TYR A 457 18.59 -2.86 1.14
C TYR A 457 18.97 -2.29 2.51
N PHE A 458 18.28 -2.70 3.58
CA PHE A 458 18.48 -2.25 4.96
C PHE A 458 19.07 -3.40 5.79
N LYS A 459 20.40 -3.44 5.85
CA LYS A 459 21.20 -4.49 6.49
C LYS A 459 20.81 -4.77 7.94
N GLY A 460 20.68 -3.71 8.75
CA GLY A 460 20.37 -3.81 10.18
C GLY A 460 18.92 -4.10 10.53
N CYS A 461 18.01 -4.20 9.54
CA CYS A 461 16.56 -4.26 9.79
C CYS A 461 16.15 -5.43 10.69
N HIS A 462 16.65 -6.64 10.42
CA HIS A 462 16.30 -7.85 11.19
C HIS A 462 16.65 -7.65 12.68
N LYS A 463 17.91 -7.29 12.97
CA LYS A 463 18.39 -7.04 14.32
C LYS A 463 17.64 -5.88 14.99
N TYR A 464 17.29 -4.84 14.23
CA TYR A 464 16.50 -3.71 14.74
C TYR A 464 15.10 -4.15 15.19
N ILE A 465 14.40 -5.01 14.44
CA ILE A 465 13.10 -5.54 14.83
C ILE A 465 13.22 -6.45 16.07
N GLU A 466 14.25 -7.31 16.12
CA GLU A 466 14.47 -8.23 17.26
C GLU A 466 14.70 -7.48 18.58
N THR A 467 15.63 -6.51 18.55
CA THR A 467 16.11 -5.85 19.77
C THR A 467 15.35 -4.55 20.08
N GLY A 468 14.72 -3.94 19.08
CA GLY A 468 14.00 -2.67 19.22
C GLY A 468 12.76 -2.76 20.10
N ARG A 469 12.16 -3.95 20.21
CA ARG A 469 10.93 -4.16 20.98
C ARG A 469 11.04 -3.72 22.43
N GLU A 470 12.08 -4.18 23.12
CA GLU A 470 12.31 -3.86 24.53
C GLU A 470 12.64 -2.37 24.74
N ARG A 471 13.16 -1.73 23.70
CA ARG A 471 13.57 -0.31 23.68
C ARG A 471 12.51 0.63 23.11
N LYS A 472 11.28 0.14 22.91
CA LYS A 472 10.16 0.93 22.35
C LYS A 472 10.50 1.53 20.98
N CYS A 473 11.22 0.77 20.16
CA CYS A 473 11.52 1.07 18.77
C CYS A 473 10.79 0.09 17.85
N GLY A 474 10.07 0.60 16.85
CA GLY A 474 9.29 -0.22 15.91
C GLY A 474 9.58 0.10 14.46
N LEU A 475 9.03 -0.74 13.58
CA LEU A 475 8.99 -0.55 12.13
C LEU A 475 7.54 -0.66 11.64
N PHE A 476 7.08 0.31 10.87
CA PHE A 476 5.83 0.28 10.12
C PHE A 476 6.16 0.41 8.63
N ALA A 477 6.12 -0.73 7.92
CA ALA A 477 6.53 -0.83 6.53
C ALA A 477 5.34 -1.17 5.63
N LEU A 478 5.19 -0.43 4.54
CA LEU A 478 4.39 -0.85 3.41
C LEU A 478 5.29 -1.54 2.37
N MET A 479 4.71 -2.50 1.65
CA MET A 479 5.40 -3.16 0.56
C MET A 479 4.41 -3.67 -0.49
N GLN A 480 4.79 -3.66 -1.76
CA GLN A 480 3.88 -4.19 -2.79
C GLN A 480 3.68 -5.72 -2.70
N GLY A 481 4.73 -6.43 -2.34
CA GLY A 481 4.68 -7.87 -2.13
C GLY A 481 6.04 -8.51 -1.88
N VAL A 482 6.04 -9.73 -1.37
CA VAL A 482 7.27 -10.45 -0.97
C VAL A 482 8.24 -10.70 -2.13
N THR A 483 7.74 -10.73 -3.36
CA THR A 483 8.59 -10.85 -4.56
C THR A 483 9.55 -9.68 -4.75
N GLN A 484 9.20 -8.48 -4.29
CA GLN A 484 10.10 -7.33 -4.37
C GLN A 484 11.21 -7.43 -3.34
N LEU A 485 10.91 -7.95 -2.15
CA LEU A 485 11.92 -8.21 -1.12
C LEU A 485 12.98 -9.19 -1.64
N TYR A 486 12.57 -10.28 -2.30
CA TYR A 486 13.49 -11.25 -2.90
C TYR A 486 14.35 -10.69 -4.05
N LYS A 487 13.97 -9.57 -4.66
CA LYS A 487 14.80 -8.90 -5.68
C LYS A 487 15.91 -8.06 -5.05
N LYS A 488 15.65 -7.47 -3.88
CA LYS A 488 16.57 -6.52 -3.22
C LYS A 488 17.42 -7.17 -2.13
N TYR A 489 16.94 -8.26 -1.52
CA TYR A 489 17.61 -8.96 -0.43
C TYR A 489 18.02 -10.37 -0.85
N PRO A 490 19.18 -10.86 -0.38
CA PRO A 490 19.53 -12.27 -0.49
C PRO A 490 18.41 -13.15 0.08
N GLN A 491 18.11 -14.28 -0.56
CA GLN A 491 16.94 -15.10 -0.22
C GLN A 491 16.86 -15.46 1.27
N ARG A 492 17.96 -15.87 1.89
CA ARG A 492 18.02 -16.21 3.32
C ARG A 492 17.68 -15.01 4.22
N GLU A 493 18.15 -13.82 3.86
CA GLU A 493 17.87 -12.60 4.62
C GLU A 493 16.41 -12.16 4.46
N ALA A 494 15.86 -12.30 3.25
CA ALA A 494 14.45 -12.02 2.98
C ALA A 494 13.52 -12.96 3.75
N GLU A 495 13.81 -14.26 3.76
CA GLU A 495 13.03 -15.27 4.51
C GLU A 495 13.07 -14.97 6.02
N ALA A 496 14.25 -14.69 6.58
CA ALA A 496 14.40 -14.31 7.98
C ALA A 496 13.56 -13.06 8.33
N LEU A 497 13.54 -12.04 7.46
CA LEU A 497 12.72 -10.84 7.64
C LEU A 497 11.21 -11.12 7.58
N ILE A 498 10.75 -12.09 6.79
CA ILE A 498 9.33 -12.49 6.68
C ILE A 498 8.87 -13.25 7.94
N ASP A 499 9.76 -14.04 8.53
CA ASP A 499 9.47 -14.88 9.69
C ASP A 499 9.31 -14.07 10.97
N ILE A 500 10.13 -13.03 11.16
CA ILE A 500 10.07 -12.15 12.35
C ILE A 500 8.88 -11.19 12.38
N GLN A 501 8.18 -11.00 11.25
CA GLN A 501 7.07 -10.03 11.17
C GLN A 501 5.97 -10.32 12.19
N GLY A 502 5.72 -9.34 13.07
CA GLY A 502 4.70 -9.41 14.10
C GLY A 502 3.29 -9.29 13.52
N THR A 503 2.91 -8.07 13.14
CA THR A 503 1.62 -7.81 12.50
C THR A 503 1.79 -7.84 10.98
N VAL A 504 0.96 -8.64 10.30
CA VAL A 504 0.94 -8.75 8.84
C VAL A 504 -0.46 -8.47 8.32
N ILE A 505 -0.56 -7.49 7.43
CA ILE A 505 -1.80 -7.05 6.78
C ILE A 505 -1.59 -7.13 5.27
N THR A 506 -2.63 -7.47 4.52
CA THR A 506 -2.60 -7.43 3.06
C THR A 506 -3.90 -6.91 2.50
N GLY A 507 -3.79 -5.99 1.54
CA GLY A 507 -4.86 -5.72 0.58
C GLY A 507 -4.75 -6.68 -0.60
N GLN A 508 -5.24 -6.25 -1.76
CA GLN A 508 -5.05 -7.00 -3.01
C GLN A 508 -3.56 -7.25 -3.25
N ALA A 509 -3.15 -8.51 -3.45
CA ALA A 509 -1.74 -8.85 -3.59
C ALA A 509 -1.49 -9.96 -4.63
N GLY A 510 -0.25 -10.03 -5.13
CA GLY A 510 0.18 -11.11 -6.02
C GLY A 510 0.19 -12.47 -5.33
N GLN A 511 0.24 -13.55 -6.12
CA GLN A 511 0.05 -14.93 -5.66
C GLN A 511 0.93 -15.33 -4.47
N LYS A 512 2.26 -15.10 -4.54
CA LYS A 512 3.19 -15.47 -3.45
C LYS A 512 2.85 -14.77 -2.12
N THR A 513 2.49 -13.49 -2.17
CA THR A 513 2.07 -12.73 -0.98
C THR A 513 0.74 -13.24 -0.44
N ALA A 514 -0.23 -13.50 -1.33
CA ALA A 514 -1.52 -14.05 -0.95
C ALA A 514 -1.41 -15.44 -0.29
N GLU A 515 -0.51 -16.30 -0.79
CA GLU A 515 -0.21 -17.59 -0.18
C GLU A 515 0.42 -17.45 1.21
N LEU A 516 1.39 -16.55 1.38
CA LEU A 516 2.01 -16.27 2.68
C LEU A 516 0.95 -15.83 3.70
N VAL A 517 0.11 -14.87 3.35
CA VAL A 517 -0.88 -14.32 4.28
C VAL A 517 -2.01 -15.31 4.55
N SER A 518 -2.47 -16.06 3.55
CA SER A 518 -3.42 -17.17 3.73
C SER A 518 -2.88 -18.19 4.74
N ARG A 519 -1.61 -18.59 4.61
CA ARG A 519 -0.96 -19.51 5.56
C ARG A 519 -0.89 -18.92 6.97
N LYS A 520 -0.55 -17.63 7.13
CA LYS A 520 -0.54 -16.95 8.45
C LYS A 520 -1.95 -16.85 9.06
N MET A 521 -2.97 -16.61 8.24
CA MET A 521 -4.38 -16.61 8.64
C MET A 521 -4.87 -17.99 9.07
N GLY A 522 -4.24 -19.06 8.58
CA GLY A 522 -4.51 -20.43 8.94
C GLY A 522 -5.77 -21.00 8.29
N LYS A 523 -6.15 -22.19 8.76
CA LYS A 523 -7.26 -22.97 8.21
C LYS A 523 -8.44 -23.04 9.18
N THR A 524 -9.60 -23.41 8.65
CA THR A 524 -10.83 -23.65 9.41
C THR A 524 -11.54 -24.90 8.90
N ASN A 525 -12.30 -25.55 9.78
CA ASN A 525 -13.12 -26.72 9.43
C ASN A 525 -14.42 -26.25 8.79
N GLN A 526 -14.54 -26.45 7.48
CA GLN A 526 -15.73 -26.06 6.72
C GLN A 526 -16.67 -27.25 6.52
N LYS A 527 -17.97 -26.99 6.68
CA LYS A 527 -19.01 -27.99 6.47
C LYS A 527 -19.42 -28.02 5.00
N ARG A 528 -19.15 -29.11 4.30
CA ARG A 528 -19.71 -29.40 2.97
C ARG A 528 -21.00 -30.20 3.13
N SER A 529 -22.04 -29.80 2.41
CA SER A 529 -23.26 -30.59 2.29
C SER A 529 -23.36 -31.10 0.85
N SER A 530 -23.05 -32.37 0.63
CA SER A 530 -23.25 -33.01 -0.67
C SER A 530 -24.64 -33.63 -0.71
N ILE A 531 -25.41 -33.30 -1.73
CA ILE A 531 -26.73 -33.87 -1.96
C ILE A 531 -26.58 -34.93 -3.03
N THR A 532 -27.01 -36.14 -2.73
CA THR A 532 -27.14 -37.19 -3.73
C THR A 532 -28.62 -37.44 -3.93
N GLU A 533 -29.10 -37.12 -5.13
CA GLU A 533 -30.48 -37.32 -5.56
C GLU A 533 -30.56 -38.61 -6.39
N THR A 534 -31.44 -39.51 -5.94
CA THR A 534 -31.82 -40.75 -6.63
C THR A 534 -33.32 -40.69 -6.89
N SER A 535 -33.82 -41.46 -7.85
CA SER A 535 -35.25 -41.52 -8.22
C SER A 535 -36.20 -41.71 -7.04
N GLU A 536 -35.76 -42.37 -5.97
CA GLU A 536 -36.57 -42.66 -4.78
C GLU A 536 -36.19 -41.85 -3.52
N ASN A 537 -34.98 -41.27 -3.47
CA ASN A 537 -34.43 -40.69 -2.24
C ASN A 537 -33.47 -39.53 -2.49
N ILE A 538 -33.62 -38.48 -1.69
CA ILE A 538 -32.65 -37.40 -1.52
C ILE A 538 -31.86 -37.69 -0.24
N SER A 539 -30.56 -37.92 -0.36
CA SER A 539 -29.64 -38.02 0.77
C SER A 539 -28.77 -36.78 0.85
N VAL A 540 -28.55 -36.25 2.05
CA VAL A 540 -27.67 -35.12 2.30
C VAL A 540 -26.57 -35.61 3.23
N ASN A 541 -25.36 -35.70 2.72
CA ASN A 541 -24.18 -36.01 3.51
C ASN A 541 -23.52 -34.71 3.96
N HIS A 542 -23.23 -34.62 5.25
CA HIS A 542 -22.45 -33.54 5.81
C HIS A 542 -21.05 -34.06 6.10
N SER A 543 -20.05 -33.50 5.43
CA SER A 543 -18.65 -33.74 5.72
C SER A 543 -17.98 -32.46 6.17
N PHE A 544 -17.00 -32.57 7.06
CA PHE A 544 -16.12 -31.47 7.42
C PHE A 544 -14.80 -31.66 6.69
N TYR A 545 -14.28 -30.59 6.10
CA TYR A 545 -12.95 -30.59 5.51
C TYR A 545 -12.20 -29.35 5.97
N GLU A 546 -10.91 -29.51 6.17
CA GLU A 546 -10.03 -28.41 6.53
C GLU A 546 -9.70 -27.61 5.26
N SER A 547 -9.93 -26.31 5.30
CA SER A 547 -9.62 -25.40 4.19
C SER A 547 -9.15 -24.05 4.70
N ASP A 548 -8.46 -23.30 3.85
CA ASP A 548 -7.94 -21.98 4.19
C ASP A 548 -9.09 -21.05 4.63
N LEU A 549 -8.87 -20.33 5.74
CA LEU A 549 -9.84 -19.36 6.25
C LEU A 549 -10.14 -18.29 5.20
N VAL A 550 -9.09 -17.79 4.56
CA VAL A 550 -9.16 -16.85 3.43
C VAL A 550 -8.28 -17.39 2.30
N PRO A 551 -8.86 -17.93 1.22
CA PRO A 551 -8.08 -18.48 0.12
C PRO A 551 -7.18 -17.45 -0.57
N PRO A 552 -5.99 -17.84 -1.08
CA PRO A 552 -5.10 -16.93 -1.80
C PRO A 552 -5.78 -16.26 -3.01
N SER A 553 -6.66 -16.97 -3.72
CA SER A 553 -7.42 -16.44 -4.85
C SER A 553 -8.38 -15.32 -4.45
N ARG A 554 -8.89 -15.33 -3.21
CA ARG A 554 -9.74 -14.26 -2.70
C ARG A 554 -8.92 -13.00 -2.41
N ILE A 555 -7.76 -13.16 -1.77
CA ILE A 555 -6.83 -12.05 -1.49
C ILE A 555 -6.35 -11.40 -2.80
N ALA A 556 -6.05 -12.19 -3.83
CA ALA A 556 -5.63 -11.68 -5.13
C ALA A 556 -6.71 -10.85 -5.86
N ASN A 557 -7.98 -11.01 -5.48
CA ASN A 557 -9.14 -10.35 -6.07
C ASN A 557 -9.84 -9.37 -5.11
N PHE A 558 -9.17 -8.95 -4.03
CA PHE A 558 -9.71 -7.91 -3.14
C PHE A 558 -9.96 -6.60 -3.89
N SER A 559 -11.06 -5.93 -3.53
CA SER A 559 -11.29 -4.56 -3.98
C SER A 559 -10.43 -3.59 -3.17
N PRO A 560 -10.15 -2.38 -3.70
CA PRO A 560 -9.49 -1.33 -2.92
C PRO A 560 -10.22 -1.08 -1.60
N GLY A 561 -9.48 -1.08 -0.49
CA GLY A 561 -10.05 -0.94 0.86
C GLY A 561 -10.38 -2.26 1.55
N ASP A 562 -10.42 -3.39 0.84
CA ASP A 562 -10.54 -4.72 1.45
C ASP A 562 -9.17 -5.22 1.91
N PHE A 563 -9.10 -5.61 3.19
CA PHE A 563 -7.89 -6.12 3.81
C PHE A 563 -8.14 -7.39 4.61
N ALA A 564 -7.09 -8.20 4.72
CA ALA A 564 -7.03 -9.32 5.64
C ALA A 564 -5.67 -9.33 6.35
N GLY A 565 -5.60 -9.91 7.55
CA GLY A 565 -4.34 -9.95 8.26
C GLY A 565 -4.42 -10.57 9.64
N VAL A 566 -3.24 -10.69 10.24
CA VAL A 566 -3.04 -11.19 11.59
C VAL A 566 -2.31 -10.13 12.40
N VAL A 567 -2.87 -9.78 13.56
CA VAL A 567 -2.26 -8.83 14.48
C VAL A 567 -1.46 -9.54 15.58
N ALA A 568 -0.35 -8.94 15.98
CA ALA A 568 0.41 -9.37 17.14
C ALA A 568 -0.16 -8.75 18.44
N ASP A 569 -0.08 -9.49 19.54
CA ASP A 569 -0.49 -9.06 20.87
C ASP A 569 0.61 -9.27 21.91
N ARG A 570 0.32 -8.88 23.16
CA ARG A 570 1.19 -9.05 24.32
C ARG A 570 0.41 -9.56 25.52
N PHE A 571 1.11 -10.11 26.51
CA PHE A 571 0.49 -10.72 27.68
C PHE A 571 -0.52 -9.80 28.40
N GLN A 572 -0.21 -8.50 28.48
CA GLN A 572 -1.05 -7.50 29.15
C GLN A 572 -2.32 -7.14 28.37
N ASN A 573 -2.26 -7.19 27.03
CA ASN A 573 -3.35 -6.80 26.12
C ASN A 573 -3.56 -7.94 25.12
N LYS A 574 -4.18 -9.03 25.58
CA LYS A 574 -4.48 -10.19 24.72
C LYS A 574 -5.65 -9.84 23.80
N ILE A 575 -5.50 -10.16 22.52
CA ILE A 575 -6.57 -10.04 21.54
C ILE A 575 -7.12 -11.44 21.31
N GLU A 576 -8.42 -11.65 21.59
CA GLU A 576 -9.06 -12.95 21.41
C GLU A 576 -9.07 -13.36 19.94
N GLN A 577 -9.50 -12.44 19.07
CA GLN A 577 -9.48 -12.66 17.63
C GLN A 577 -8.41 -11.81 16.95
N LYS A 578 -7.25 -12.44 16.71
CA LYS A 578 -6.10 -11.80 16.05
C LYS A 578 -6.24 -11.65 14.55
N ARG A 579 -7.18 -12.39 13.95
CA ARG A 579 -7.37 -12.44 12.50
C ARG A 579 -8.45 -11.45 12.12
N PHE A 580 -8.29 -10.76 11.00
CA PHE A 580 -9.34 -9.90 10.46
C PHE A 580 -9.47 -10.05 8.94
N LEU A 581 -10.65 -9.70 8.44
CA LEU A 581 -11.02 -9.69 7.03
C LEU A 581 -12.18 -8.70 6.84
N GLY A 582 -11.98 -7.63 6.09
CA GLY A 582 -13.04 -6.68 5.83
C GLY A 582 -12.56 -5.41 5.15
N GLN A 583 -13.51 -4.50 4.95
CA GLN A 583 -13.24 -3.19 4.36
C GLN A 583 -12.82 -2.21 5.45
N VAL A 584 -11.62 -1.66 5.37
CA VAL A 584 -11.13 -0.66 6.33
C VAL A 584 -11.78 0.68 6.01
N LEU A 585 -12.33 1.32 7.03
CA LEU A 585 -13.02 2.60 6.89
C LEU A 585 -12.03 3.75 6.77
N GLU A 586 -12.45 4.82 6.09
CA GLU A 586 -11.68 6.04 5.99
C GLU A 586 -11.52 6.71 7.36
N HIS A 587 -10.29 7.08 7.71
CA HIS A 587 -10.04 7.91 8.88
C HIS A 587 -10.18 9.40 8.51
N THR A 588 -11.39 9.94 8.73
CA THR A 588 -11.80 11.28 8.28
C THR A 588 -10.88 12.40 8.75
N GLU A 589 -10.40 12.34 10.00
CA GLU A 589 -9.56 13.38 10.59
C GLU A 589 -8.24 13.53 9.84
N SER A 590 -7.50 12.43 9.64
CA SER A 590 -6.22 12.45 8.91
C SER A 590 -6.40 12.87 7.45
N THR A 591 -7.44 12.39 6.77
CA THR A 591 -7.66 12.77 5.37
C THR A 591 -7.87 14.27 5.25
N SER A 592 -8.73 14.85 6.09
CA SER A 592 -9.07 16.28 6.05
C SER A 592 -7.88 17.22 6.30
N ILE A 593 -6.86 16.76 7.06
CA ILE A 593 -5.70 17.57 7.44
C ILE A 593 -4.56 17.47 6.42
N SER A 594 -4.37 16.29 5.83
CA SER A 594 -3.19 15.89 5.04
C SER A 594 -2.76 16.84 3.89
N LYS A 595 -3.67 17.69 3.39
CA LYS A 595 -3.45 18.52 2.18
C LYS A 595 -3.65 20.03 2.41
N LYS A 596 -3.62 20.52 3.65
CA LYS A 596 -3.91 21.93 3.97
C LYS A 596 -2.81 22.91 3.58
N HIS A 597 -1.55 22.51 3.74
CA HIS A 597 -0.38 23.34 3.51
C HIS A 597 0.63 22.62 2.60
N LYS A 598 1.40 23.40 1.83
CA LYS A 598 2.56 22.88 1.09
C LYS A 598 3.72 22.60 2.05
N LEU A 599 4.57 21.64 1.67
CA LEU A 599 5.83 21.42 2.37
C LEU A 599 6.74 22.67 2.26
N PRO A 600 7.36 23.13 3.36
CA PRO A 600 8.17 24.35 3.33
C PRO A 600 9.48 24.12 2.57
N GLN A 601 9.92 25.17 1.89
CA GLN A 601 11.31 25.27 1.40
C GLN A 601 12.19 25.75 2.55
N ILE A 602 13.29 25.04 2.78
CA ILE A 602 14.29 25.36 3.80
C ILE A 602 15.25 26.43 3.25
N TYR A 603 15.62 26.30 1.98
CA TYR A 603 16.48 27.25 1.27
C TYR A 603 15.71 27.88 0.11
N SER A 604 15.68 29.21 0.07
CA SER A 604 15.11 29.99 -1.02
C SER A 604 16.24 30.68 -1.78
N PHE A 605 16.19 30.57 -3.11
CA PHE A 605 17.05 31.33 -4.02
C PHE A 605 16.37 32.59 -4.55
N ASP A 606 15.12 32.86 -4.13
CA ASP A 606 14.42 34.09 -4.45
C ASP A 606 15.05 35.25 -3.66
N SER A 607 15.84 36.07 -4.35
CA SER A 607 16.61 37.18 -3.82
C SER A 607 16.44 38.44 -4.68
N PRO A 608 16.80 39.63 -4.17
CA PRO A 608 16.77 40.85 -4.99
C PRO A 608 17.61 40.74 -6.28
N LYS A 609 18.71 39.97 -6.25
CA LYS A 609 19.55 39.70 -7.41
C LYS A 609 18.80 38.89 -8.47
N THR A 610 18.19 37.78 -8.09
CA THR A 610 17.44 36.93 -9.04
C THR A 610 16.19 37.65 -9.56
N GLN A 611 15.58 38.51 -8.75
CA GLN A 611 14.49 39.36 -9.22
C GLN A 611 14.94 40.38 -10.27
N SER A 612 16.09 41.03 -10.07
CA SER A 612 16.67 41.94 -11.07
C SER A 612 16.99 41.22 -12.38
N VAL A 613 17.57 40.02 -12.32
CA VAL A 613 17.87 39.20 -13.50
C VAL A 613 16.58 38.76 -14.22
N TYR A 614 15.53 38.45 -13.46
CA TYR A 614 14.21 38.17 -14.03
C TYR A 614 13.65 39.38 -14.78
N GLU A 615 13.69 40.57 -14.17
CA GLU A 615 13.18 41.80 -14.79
C GLU A 615 13.96 42.15 -16.07
N GLU A 616 15.29 41.96 -16.07
CA GLU A 616 16.15 42.14 -17.24
C GLU A 616 15.74 41.23 -18.40
N HIS A 617 15.74 39.90 -18.17
CA HIS A 617 15.33 38.94 -19.21
C HIS A 617 13.88 39.12 -19.66
N TRP A 618 12.96 39.43 -18.75
CA TRP A 618 11.56 39.65 -19.08
C TRP A 618 11.37 40.87 -19.98
N ASN A 619 12.04 41.99 -19.66
CA ASN A 619 12.02 43.20 -20.47
C ASN A 619 12.66 42.97 -21.85
N GLU A 620 13.73 42.18 -21.91
CA GLU A 620 14.36 41.84 -23.19
C GLU A 620 13.48 40.94 -24.06
N MET A 621 12.80 39.95 -23.47
CA MET A 621 11.79 39.15 -24.18
C MET A 621 10.66 40.02 -24.77
N ILE A 622 10.23 41.07 -24.05
CA ILE A 622 9.27 42.04 -24.58
C ILE A 622 9.90 42.86 -25.72
N HIS A 623 11.13 43.35 -25.54
CA HIS A 623 11.83 44.18 -26.52
C HIS A 623 12.04 43.47 -27.87
N ILE A 624 12.31 42.17 -27.85
CA ILE A 624 12.51 41.37 -29.08
C ILE A 624 11.20 40.82 -29.68
N ASP A 625 10.04 41.27 -29.19
CA ASP A 625 8.71 40.77 -29.58
C ASP A 625 8.61 39.23 -29.51
N PHE A 626 9.24 38.62 -28.49
CA PHE A 626 9.32 37.16 -28.35
C PHE A 626 7.94 36.51 -28.35
N PHE A 627 6.99 37.07 -27.61
CA PHE A 627 5.65 36.49 -27.42
C PHE A 627 4.86 36.43 -28.73
N GLU A 628 4.86 37.51 -29.52
CA GLU A 628 4.18 37.55 -30.82
C GLU A 628 4.88 36.67 -31.87
N THR A 629 6.22 36.66 -31.85
CA THR A 629 7.02 35.79 -32.72
C THR A 629 6.75 34.32 -32.42
N TYR A 630 6.71 33.94 -31.14
CA TYR A 630 6.41 32.58 -30.69
C TYR A 630 4.98 32.15 -31.03
N LYS A 631 4.01 33.04 -30.81
CA LYS A 631 2.59 32.83 -31.19
C LYS A 631 2.44 32.58 -32.69
N THR A 632 3.11 33.37 -33.52
CA THR A 632 3.13 33.20 -34.98
C THR A 632 3.75 31.87 -35.39
N ALA A 633 4.86 31.48 -34.75
CA ALA A 633 5.54 30.22 -35.03
C ALA A 633 4.68 28.99 -34.67
N ILE A 634 3.95 29.02 -33.53
CA ILE A 634 3.01 27.94 -33.17
C ILE A 634 1.90 27.82 -34.21
N LEU A 635 1.31 28.94 -34.64
CA LEU A 635 0.23 28.94 -35.63
C LEU A 635 0.70 28.40 -36.99
N ALA A 636 1.91 28.78 -37.41
CA ALA A 636 2.53 28.32 -38.65
C ALA A 636 3.05 26.88 -38.59
N ASN A 637 3.14 26.29 -37.39
CA ASN A 637 3.76 24.98 -37.16
C ASN A 637 5.19 24.88 -37.74
N SER A 638 5.91 25.99 -37.76
CA SER A 638 7.30 26.10 -38.18
C SER A 638 7.99 27.11 -37.27
N PHE A 639 9.12 26.70 -36.71
CA PHE A 639 10.00 27.55 -35.90
C PHE A 639 11.26 27.97 -36.70
N ASP A 640 11.31 27.69 -38.00
CA ASP A 640 12.46 27.96 -38.86
C ASP A 640 12.65 29.47 -39.13
N SER A 641 11.58 30.24 -39.03
CA SER A 641 11.56 31.69 -39.29
C SER A 641 11.87 32.54 -38.05
N LEU A 642 12.31 31.94 -36.95
CA LEU A 642 12.62 32.68 -35.72
C LEU A 642 13.92 33.46 -35.83
N THR A 643 13.93 34.68 -35.27
CA THR A 643 15.14 35.46 -35.04
C THR A 643 16.13 34.69 -34.15
N GLU A 644 17.41 35.05 -34.23
CA GLU A 644 18.45 34.40 -33.42
C GLU A 644 18.19 34.60 -31.91
N ASP A 645 17.75 35.80 -31.51
CA ASP A 645 17.40 36.13 -30.13
C ASP A 645 16.17 35.36 -29.63
N ALA A 646 15.13 35.20 -30.46
CA ALA A 646 13.98 34.38 -30.10
C ALA A 646 14.35 32.90 -29.98
N ARG A 647 15.27 32.40 -30.81
CA ARG A 647 15.83 31.05 -30.69
C ARG A 647 16.65 30.88 -29.41
N PHE A 648 17.42 31.90 -29.01
CA PHE A 648 18.10 31.90 -27.73
C PHE A 648 17.10 31.70 -26.59
N TYR A 649 16.04 32.52 -26.51
CA TYR A 649 15.05 32.39 -25.44
C TYR A 649 14.25 31.09 -25.52
N MET A 650 14.02 30.52 -26.72
CA MET A 650 13.45 29.18 -26.83
C MET A 650 14.33 28.12 -26.20
N LYS A 651 15.64 28.16 -26.45
CA LYS A 651 16.59 27.22 -25.87
C LYS A 651 16.81 27.48 -24.37
N TYR A 652 16.95 28.74 -23.98
CA TYR A 652 17.12 29.17 -22.60
C TYR A 652 15.93 28.74 -21.74
N LEU A 653 14.71 28.90 -22.27
CA LEU A 653 13.49 28.43 -21.64
C LEU A 653 13.27 26.91 -21.81
N GLN A 654 14.19 26.18 -22.43
CA GLN A 654 14.11 24.74 -22.68
C GLN A 654 12.78 24.35 -23.37
N LEU A 655 12.44 25.05 -24.45
CA LEU A 655 11.23 24.83 -25.25
C LEU A 655 11.48 23.90 -26.45
N ASP A 656 12.67 23.32 -26.54
CA ASP A 656 13.16 22.43 -27.57
C ASP A 656 13.12 20.95 -27.11
N GLY A 657 12.22 20.13 -27.66
CA GLY A 657 12.18 18.68 -27.42
C GLY A 657 10.79 18.02 -27.46
N ASP A 658 10.76 16.68 -27.35
CA ASP A 658 9.54 15.85 -27.47
C ASP A 658 8.47 16.16 -26.39
N PHE A 659 8.89 16.52 -25.18
CA PHE A 659 7.99 16.93 -24.08
C PHE A 659 7.22 18.21 -24.41
N PHE A 660 7.82 19.09 -25.20
CA PHE A 660 7.20 20.35 -25.59
C PHE A 660 6.12 20.16 -26.66
N THR A 661 6.14 19.04 -27.38
CA THR A 661 5.13 18.67 -28.38
C THR A 661 3.73 18.47 -27.78
N SER A 662 3.62 18.01 -26.53
CA SER A 662 2.31 17.84 -25.88
C SER A 662 1.70 19.17 -25.42
N GLU A 663 2.50 20.08 -24.87
CA GLU A 663 1.99 21.40 -24.49
C GLU A 663 1.80 22.33 -25.68
N HIS A 664 2.66 22.25 -26.71
CA HIS A 664 2.37 22.88 -28.00
C HIS A 664 1.04 22.39 -28.58
N ARG A 665 0.76 21.08 -28.50
CA ARG A 665 -0.52 20.50 -28.94
C ARG A 665 -1.68 20.98 -28.07
N HIS A 666 -1.50 21.11 -26.75
CA HIS A 666 -2.51 21.63 -25.83
C HIS A 666 -2.84 23.09 -26.12
N ILE A 667 -1.82 23.94 -26.24
CA ILE A 667 -1.96 25.36 -26.59
C ILE A 667 -2.64 25.50 -27.96
N ARG A 668 -2.21 24.72 -28.96
CA ARG A 668 -2.82 24.68 -30.30
C ARG A 668 -4.28 24.22 -30.28
N ASN A 669 -4.60 23.15 -29.53
CA ASN A 669 -5.98 22.66 -29.40
C ASN A 669 -6.89 23.71 -28.74
N LYS A 670 -6.36 24.43 -27.74
CA LYS A 670 -7.01 25.60 -27.13
C LYS A 670 -6.99 26.86 -28.01
N MET A 671 -6.38 26.84 -29.18
CA MET A 671 -6.45 27.91 -30.18
C MET A 671 -7.34 27.55 -31.38
N ASN A 672 -7.94 26.34 -31.41
CA ASN A 672 -8.80 25.92 -32.50
C ASN A 672 -10.14 26.70 -32.49
N PRO A 673 -10.44 27.53 -33.51
CA PRO A 673 -11.65 28.35 -33.57
C PRO A 673 -12.94 27.51 -33.55
N GLU A 674 -12.97 26.38 -34.27
CA GLU A 674 -14.13 25.49 -34.35
C GLU A 674 -14.45 24.82 -33.01
N LEU A 675 -13.40 24.54 -32.21
CA LEU A 675 -13.55 23.91 -30.89
C LEU A 675 -14.12 24.90 -29.86
N HIS A 676 -13.68 26.16 -29.92
CA HIS A 676 -14.20 27.22 -29.06
C HIS A 676 -15.65 27.58 -29.38
N GLU A 677 -16.00 27.61 -30.66
CA GLU A 677 -17.38 27.87 -31.09
C GLU A 677 -18.33 26.76 -30.61
N LYS A 678 -17.87 25.50 -30.67
CA LYS A 678 -18.60 24.33 -30.15
C LYS A 678 -18.73 24.31 -28.62
N LEU A 679 -17.66 24.64 -27.90
CA LEU A 679 -17.69 24.73 -26.42
C LEU A 679 -18.59 25.86 -25.92
N ARG A 680 -18.63 26.98 -26.65
CA ARG A 680 -19.50 28.12 -26.36
C ARG A 680 -20.96 27.86 -26.70
N SER A 681 -21.25 26.96 -27.66
CA SER A 681 -22.62 26.51 -27.92
C SER A 681 -23.14 25.51 -26.87
N ASP A 682 -22.25 24.69 -26.30
CA ASP A 682 -22.60 23.67 -25.30
C ASP A 682 -22.67 24.24 -23.86
N ASP A 683 -21.92 25.31 -23.56
CA ASP A 683 -21.94 26.03 -22.28
C ASP A 683 -21.97 27.56 -22.48
N PRO A 684 -23.11 28.24 -22.23
CA PRO A 684 -23.25 29.68 -22.37
C PRO A 684 -22.35 30.52 -21.45
N ASP A 685 -21.87 29.96 -20.34
CA ASP A 685 -21.00 30.63 -19.36
C ASP A 685 -19.50 30.41 -19.65
N TYR A 686 -19.17 29.74 -20.77
CA TYR A 686 -17.79 29.46 -21.16
C TYR A 686 -16.99 30.76 -21.43
N LYS A 687 -16.03 31.05 -20.55
CA LYS A 687 -15.09 32.17 -20.70
C LYS A 687 -14.11 31.90 -21.85
N THR A 688 -13.99 32.84 -22.77
CA THR A 688 -12.99 32.80 -23.85
C THR A 688 -11.58 32.64 -23.27
N PHE A 689 -10.86 31.64 -23.77
CA PHE A 689 -9.45 31.42 -23.41
C PHE A 689 -8.61 32.63 -23.86
N ASN A 690 -8.05 33.37 -22.90
CA ASN A 690 -7.13 34.47 -23.19
C ASN A 690 -5.72 33.91 -23.36
N LEU A 691 -5.31 33.76 -24.62
CA LEU A 691 -4.01 33.21 -24.98
C LEU A 691 -2.85 34.06 -24.45
N ASP A 692 -2.95 35.39 -24.55
CA ASP A 692 -1.85 36.28 -24.17
C ASP A 692 -1.62 36.26 -22.65
N MET A 693 -2.69 36.20 -21.86
CA MET A 693 -2.62 36.01 -20.41
C MET A 693 -2.02 34.64 -20.04
N TYR A 694 -2.45 33.57 -20.70
CA TYR A 694 -1.91 32.23 -20.48
C TYR A 694 -0.41 32.14 -20.83
N LEU A 695 0.00 32.67 -21.99
CA LEU A 695 1.40 32.68 -22.42
C LEU A 695 2.26 33.51 -21.47
N SER A 696 1.76 34.68 -21.04
CA SER A 696 2.45 35.52 -20.06
C SER A 696 2.68 34.78 -18.73
N GLU A 697 1.64 34.17 -18.14
CA GLU A 697 1.77 33.38 -16.92
C GLU A 697 2.72 32.19 -17.10
N PHE A 698 2.60 31.47 -18.23
CA PHE A 698 3.42 30.32 -18.56
C PHE A 698 4.91 30.70 -18.65
N PHE A 699 5.24 31.71 -19.45
CA PHE A 699 6.61 32.15 -19.63
C PHE A 699 7.18 32.81 -18.40
N SER A 700 6.40 33.61 -17.67
CA SER A 700 6.82 34.21 -16.41
C SER A 700 7.21 33.15 -15.39
N ALA A 701 6.33 32.15 -15.18
CA ALA A 701 6.60 31.05 -14.25
C ALA A 701 7.84 30.24 -14.68
N ARG A 702 8.00 30.00 -15.98
CA ARG A 702 9.13 29.23 -16.53
C ARG A 702 10.45 29.99 -16.44
N LEU A 703 10.47 31.26 -16.81
CA LEU A 703 11.64 32.13 -16.68
C LEU A 703 12.07 32.24 -15.21
N LYS A 704 11.13 32.50 -14.30
CA LYS A 704 11.42 32.56 -12.86
C LYS A 704 12.01 31.24 -12.37
N LYS A 705 11.45 30.10 -12.78
CA LYS A 705 11.99 28.78 -12.42
C LYS A 705 13.43 28.61 -12.88
N ILE A 706 13.74 28.90 -14.14
CA ILE A 706 15.07 28.70 -14.71
C ILE A 706 16.12 29.58 -14.05
N ILE A 707 15.78 30.85 -13.77
CA ILE A 707 16.69 31.75 -13.07
C ILE A 707 16.99 31.23 -11.66
N LEU A 708 15.98 30.76 -10.93
CA LEU A 708 16.15 30.19 -9.60
C LEU A 708 16.95 28.88 -9.62
N ASP A 709 16.73 28.02 -10.63
CA ASP A 709 17.47 26.77 -10.81
C ASP A 709 18.94 27.07 -11.17
N ASN A 710 19.21 28.08 -12.02
CA ASN A 710 20.57 28.51 -12.35
C ASN A 710 21.33 29.08 -11.13
N GLU A 711 20.69 29.92 -10.32
CA GLU A 711 21.33 30.45 -9.09
C GLU A 711 21.60 29.32 -8.09
N LYS A 712 20.69 28.35 -7.99
CA LYS A 712 20.89 27.12 -7.21
C LYS A 712 22.10 26.35 -7.72
N ASP A 713 22.21 26.11 -9.02
CA ASP A 713 23.30 25.35 -9.63
C ASP A 713 24.65 26.05 -9.39
N MET A 714 24.73 27.37 -9.61
CA MET A 714 25.92 28.17 -9.27
C MET A 714 26.31 28.08 -7.79
N PHE A 715 25.32 28.05 -6.89
CA PHE A 715 25.58 27.86 -5.46
C PHE A 715 26.15 26.48 -5.16
N LEU A 716 25.58 25.44 -5.78
CA LEU A 716 26.01 24.07 -5.60
C LEU A 716 27.41 23.82 -6.18
N ASP A 717 27.76 24.47 -7.29
CA ASP A 717 29.10 24.40 -7.91
C ASP A 717 30.16 24.97 -6.98
N LYS A 718 29.92 26.17 -6.42
CA LYS A 718 30.82 26.76 -5.41
C LYS A 718 30.98 25.86 -4.18
N HIS A 719 29.92 25.19 -3.77
CA HIS A 719 29.99 24.25 -2.64
C HIS A 719 30.81 23.00 -3.01
N LEU A 720 30.64 22.48 -4.23
CA LEU A 720 31.44 21.37 -4.74
C LEU A 720 32.93 21.73 -4.78
N ASP A 721 33.28 22.92 -5.29
CA ASP A 721 34.66 23.42 -5.30
C ASP A 721 35.25 23.49 -3.89
N SER A 722 34.45 23.90 -2.89
CA SER A 722 34.87 23.89 -1.48
C SER A 722 35.24 22.48 -1.01
N ILE A 723 34.45 21.47 -1.37
CA ILE A 723 34.73 20.06 -1.00
C ILE A 723 36.04 19.60 -1.65
N TYR A 724 36.26 19.89 -2.94
CA TYR A 724 37.50 19.55 -3.63
C TYR A 724 38.71 20.19 -2.97
N LYS A 725 38.62 21.49 -2.68
CA LYS A 725 39.68 22.25 -2.01
C LYS A 725 39.96 21.73 -0.60
N GLU A 726 38.92 21.44 0.18
CA GLU A 726 39.08 20.86 1.52
C GLU A 726 39.84 19.53 1.46
N VAL A 727 39.50 18.66 0.50
CA VAL A 727 40.22 17.39 0.28
C VAL A 727 41.66 17.63 -0.16
N GLU A 728 41.87 18.50 -1.13
CA GLU A 728 43.20 18.84 -1.65
C GLU A 728 44.14 19.33 -0.55
N ASP A 729 43.69 20.32 0.22
CA ASP A 729 44.48 20.97 1.27
C ASP A 729 45.02 19.98 2.29
N TRP A 730 44.18 19.06 2.79
CA TRP A 730 44.63 18.08 3.79
C TRP A 730 45.46 16.96 3.18
N VAL A 731 45.16 16.52 1.94
CA VAL A 731 45.91 15.46 1.26
C VAL A 731 47.33 15.93 0.96
N ILE A 732 47.50 17.14 0.40
CA ILE A 732 48.83 17.72 0.13
C ILE A 732 49.64 17.79 1.41
N LYS A 733 49.03 18.31 2.48
CA LYS A 733 49.69 18.47 3.79
C LYS A 733 50.10 17.12 4.39
N GLU A 734 49.23 16.11 4.33
CA GLU A 734 49.55 14.79 4.89
C GLU A 734 50.56 14.02 4.04
N TYR A 735 50.48 14.14 2.71
CA TYR A 735 51.45 13.55 1.81
C TYR A 735 52.86 14.09 2.08
N GLN A 736 53.01 15.40 2.24
CA GLN A 736 54.28 16.03 2.63
C GLN A 736 54.78 15.56 3.99
N ASN A 737 53.90 15.48 4.99
CA ASN A 737 54.26 15.01 6.32
C ASN A 737 54.80 13.57 6.32
N VAL A 738 54.26 12.71 5.46
CA VAL A 738 54.61 11.29 5.39
C VAL A 738 55.84 11.05 4.51
N THR A 739 55.94 11.73 3.37
CA THR A 739 56.95 11.44 2.33
C THR A 739 58.11 12.45 2.29
N GLY A 740 57.93 13.63 2.88
CA GLY A 740 58.85 14.77 2.74
C GLY A 740 58.82 15.44 1.37
N LYS A 741 57.91 15.05 0.48
CA LYS A 741 57.80 15.57 -0.90
C LYS A 741 56.50 16.33 -1.13
N TYR A 742 56.53 17.31 -2.02
CA TYR A 742 55.32 17.95 -2.57
C TYR A 742 54.79 17.09 -3.74
N PRO A 743 53.46 16.98 -3.94
CA PRO A 743 52.90 16.33 -5.13
C PRO A 743 53.46 16.91 -6.43
N GLU A 744 53.93 16.07 -7.36
CA GLU A 744 54.60 16.52 -8.59
C GLU A 744 53.60 17.11 -9.61
N ASP A 745 52.36 16.64 -9.57
CA ASP A 745 51.26 17.03 -10.45
C ASP A 745 49.96 17.22 -9.66
N ASP A 746 48.96 17.84 -10.29
CA ASP A 746 47.60 18.01 -9.74
C ASP A 746 46.98 16.69 -9.25
N LEU A 747 46.22 16.76 -8.15
CA LEU A 747 45.68 15.58 -7.47
C LEU A 747 44.54 14.89 -8.23
N PHE A 748 43.83 15.61 -9.10
CA PHE A 748 42.57 15.17 -9.71
C PHE A 748 42.61 15.09 -11.25
N THR A 749 43.42 15.93 -11.92
CA THR A 749 43.48 16.05 -13.38
C THR A 749 44.51 15.12 -14.04
N LEU A 750 44.30 14.80 -15.32
CA LEU A 750 45.23 14.01 -16.12
C LEU A 750 46.46 14.84 -16.53
N ASP A 751 47.64 14.24 -16.45
CA ASP A 751 48.94 14.89 -16.70
C ASP A 751 49.15 15.34 -18.17
N ASN A 752 48.21 15.05 -19.08
CA ASN A 752 48.32 15.26 -20.53
C ASN A 752 47.20 16.15 -21.13
N LEU A 753 46.72 17.16 -20.41
CA LEU A 753 45.88 18.20 -21.02
C LEU A 753 46.77 19.28 -21.65
N LYS A 754 46.74 19.38 -22.98
CA LYS A 754 47.39 20.51 -23.70
C LYS A 754 46.76 21.80 -23.19
N GLU A 755 47.55 22.88 -23.09
CA GLU A 755 47.11 24.19 -22.57
C GLU A 755 45.81 24.72 -23.21
N GLN A 756 45.50 24.34 -24.46
CA GLN A 756 44.28 24.73 -25.16
C GLN A 756 42.99 24.03 -24.67
N ASP A 757 43.11 22.92 -23.93
CA ASP A 757 41.96 22.18 -23.38
C ASP A 757 41.60 22.63 -21.95
N LYS A 758 42.45 23.45 -21.30
CA LYS A 758 42.22 23.94 -19.94
C LYS A 758 41.11 25.00 -19.85
N ASP A 759 40.92 25.81 -20.89
CA ASP A 759 39.87 26.84 -20.94
C ASP A 759 38.47 26.27 -21.21
N HIS A 760 38.38 24.97 -21.54
CA HIS A 760 37.13 24.27 -21.86
C HIS A 760 36.69 23.26 -20.80
N ILE A 761 37.46 23.08 -19.72
CA ILE A 761 37.08 22.24 -18.59
C ILE A 761 36.73 23.16 -17.43
N TYR A 762 35.49 23.65 -17.45
CA TYR A 762 34.83 24.12 -16.23
C TYR A 762 34.38 22.87 -15.47
N PHE A 763 34.87 22.71 -14.23
CA PHE A 763 34.31 21.73 -13.28
C PHE A 763 32.91 22.16 -12.84
#